data_AF-A0A8T5RXR6-F1
#
_entry.id   AF-A0A8T5RXR6-F1
#
_cell.length_a   1.000
_cell.length_b   1.000
_cell.length_c   1.000
_cell.angle_alpha   90.00
_cell.angle_beta   90.00
_cell.angle_gamma   90.00
#
_symmetry.space_group_name_H-M   'P 1'
#
loop_
_entity.id
_entity.type
_entity.pdbx_description
1 polymer ?
#
loop_
_entity_poly.entity_id
_entity_poly.type
_entity_poly.pdbx_seq_one_letter_code
_entity_poly.pdbx_strand_id
1 'polypeptide(L)'
;MVKKSCEKHKTFNYYCEDCQSLNQVNEARFKYSLLKKTGRKKKYLVLIVIVAAIITLLAVFWLWPAWYGSINLQSQLYANKAGGLDYSDFFFLNFWSTNFLFNKTALIGAFIGCFLMSIPPERNLLTIIGTKLRFGKPSYLKSLIVWWTFGFILFYFLGLLLNVNNGGFAWTLYLIENGEIQLSPNLIFNAFNVIFNTNNTDFVTVYIYSNLIIPIVIFIFGVLIFRLVLNIVKNIYLRRNDYLVIGNVLVIIGLLCGLGFVFLPTLSLDGINVIQILGLIFGFFSFISLGVLIYVFGKVQYKKDNKNYVFSRSKQKKIIYVTVIVVVFVISPLIISIGPLLNLNNTAVWIEQQWLKKYNREIEWTRACAGLDMFEERPIQNFTESSTTSDALMVSQVRQFDQNFAVQYLAASIGSTFEGLADSDIIYIDNKEYWVAPKTVRFSEITGDAVQTNTELYDHVEGFLAMDTFTGDLVNVTLKFNISENYPIFFGESESQIYLEQTLGYYEEGSLGAYDSDIILGTEWALGIPNNEFRYEGDPDGTLYGLEGFWKTLNIGLFAYAFETEHQYLIHRNVRSRVENILLPQLRIDNDPYLVFNMDLGKVYYAVSIYTYINVGAYAQYPILRFLGVSLVDVLSGEM
;
A
#
# COMPACT_ATOMS: atom_id res chain seq x y z
N MET A 1 -8.39 63.82 -29.57
CA MET A 1 -8.70 63.89 -31.02
C MET A 1 -9.83 64.87 -31.24
N VAL A 2 -9.56 65.94 -31.96
CA VAL A 2 -10.52 67.01 -32.30
C VAL A 2 -11.52 66.45 -33.31
N LYS A 3 -12.82 66.49 -33.00
CA LYS A 3 -13.90 66.10 -33.92
C LYS A 3 -14.19 67.28 -34.87
N LYS A 4 -13.90 67.12 -36.16
CA LYS A 4 -14.41 68.02 -37.21
C LYS A 4 -15.65 67.40 -37.84
N SER A 5 -16.75 68.15 -37.87
CA SER A 5 -17.97 67.83 -38.63
C SER A 5 -17.82 68.25 -40.09
N CYS A 6 -18.32 67.44 -41.02
CA CYS A 6 -18.43 67.78 -42.44
C CYS A 6 -19.71 68.61 -42.67
N GLU A 7 -19.61 69.75 -43.36
CA GLU A 7 -20.68 70.75 -43.53
C GLU A 7 -21.81 70.35 -44.50
N LYS A 8 -21.73 69.20 -45.19
CA LYS A 8 -22.72 68.85 -46.24
C LYS A 8 -23.95 68.05 -45.78
N HIS A 9 -23.96 67.44 -44.60
CA HIS A 9 -25.12 66.64 -44.14
C HIS A 9 -25.45 66.92 -42.68
N LYS A 10 -26.65 67.47 -42.42
CA LYS A 10 -27.16 67.79 -41.08
C LYS A 10 -27.59 66.58 -40.24
N THR A 11 -27.44 65.35 -40.74
CA THR A 11 -27.62 64.10 -39.98
C THR A 11 -26.60 63.04 -40.41
N PHE A 12 -26.09 62.27 -39.44
CA PHE A 12 -25.09 61.21 -39.66
C PHE A 12 -25.68 60.06 -40.47
N ASN A 13 -25.22 59.88 -41.71
CA ASN A 13 -25.58 58.73 -42.53
C ASN A 13 -24.30 57.94 -42.88
N TYR A 14 -24.24 56.68 -42.46
CA TYR A 14 -23.05 55.80 -42.57
C TYR A 14 -22.82 55.25 -44.00
N TYR A 15 -23.62 55.67 -44.98
CA TYR A 15 -23.65 55.11 -46.35
C TYR A 15 -23.42 56.16 -47.45
N CYS A 16 -22.59 57.18 -47.19
CA CYS A 16 -22.17 58.15 -48.21
C CYS A 16 -20.82 57.74 -48.81
N GLU A 17 -20.76 57.54 -50.14
CA GLU A 17 -19.56 57.12 -50.88
C GLU A 17 -18.39 58.11 -50.72
N ASP A 18 -18.65 59.42 -50.64
CA ASP A 18 -17.62 60.45 -50.41
C ASP A 18 -16.97 60.36 -49.00
N CYS A 19 -17.67 59.79 -48.02
CA CYS A 19 -17.12 59.53 -46.68
C CYS A 19 -16.37 58.19 -46.60
N GLN A 20 -16.66 57.25 -47.52
CA GLN A 20 -15.93 55.99 -47.63
C GLN A 20 -14.60 56.18 -48.36
N SER A 21 -14.53 57.08 -49.35
CA SER A 21 -13.30 57.40 -50.08
C SER A 21 -12.26 58.13 -49.20
N LEU A 22 -12.69 58.96 -48.24
CA LEU A 22 -11.79 59.60 -47.27
C LEU A 22 -11.25 58.63 -46.20
N ASN A 23 -11.86 57.45 -46.02
CA ASN A 23 -11.35 56.39 -45.14
C ASN A 23 -10.56 55.30 -45.89
N GLN A 24 -10.43 55.40 -47.22
CA GLN A 24 -9.49 54.59 -48.00
C GLN A 24 -8.10 55.25 -48.01
N VAL A 25 -7.49 55.35 -46.83
CA VAL A 25 -6.07 55.68 -46.73
C VAL A 25 -5.27 54.40 -46.98
N ASN A 26 -4.74 54.32 -48.20
CA ASN A 26 -3.56 53.58 -48.65
C ASN A 26 -2.96 52.56 -47.68
N GLU A 27 -3.12 51.29 -48.07
CA GLU A 27 -2.40 50.12 -47.60
C GLU A 27 -0.87 50.24 -47.78
N ALA A 28 -0.18 50.98 -46.92
CA ALA A 28 1.26 50.86 -46.80
C ALA A 28 1.75 51.40 -45.44
N ARG A 29 2.17 50.45 -44.58
CA ARG A 29 2.86 50.60 -43.27
C ARG A 29 1.96 50.47 -42.04
N PHE A 30 1.48 49.26 -41.80
CA PHE A 30 1.92 48.45 -40.66
C PHE A 30 1.71 47.00 -41.05
N LYS A 31 2.69 46.43 -41.80
CA LYS A 31 2.86 44.97 -41.81
C LYS A 31 3.15 44.58 -40.36
N TYR A 32 2.14 44.16 -39.61
CA TYR A 32 2.38 43.27 -38.50
C TYR A 32 3.05 42.05 -39.10
N SER A 33 4.38 41.99 -39.00
CA SER A 33 5.13 40.78 -39.25
C SER A 33 4.64 39.74 -38.25
N LEU A 34 3.66 38.95 -38.65
CA LEU A 34 3.33 37.69 -38.00
C LEU A 34 4.61 36.84 -38.05
N LEU A 35 5.33 36.84 -36.92
CA LEU A 35 6.33 35.86 -36.56
C LEU A 35 7.55 35.72 -37.48
N LYS A 36 8.37 36.79 -37.61
CA LYS A 36 9.83 36.62 -37.70
C LYS A 36 10.46 36.89 -36.33
N LYS A 37 10.25 35.98 -35.37
CA LYS A 37 11.07 35.86 -34.15
C LYS A 37 11.65 34.45 -34.07
N THR A 38 12.55 34.14 -34.99
CA THR A 38 13.38 32.92 -34.99
C THR A 38 14.29 32.82 -33.76
N GLY A 39 14.48 33.90 -32.98
CA GLY A 39 15.26 33.89 -31.74
C GLY A 39 14.57 33.34 -30.48
N ARG A 40 13.24 33.44 -30.34
CA ARG A 40 12.55 32.96 -29.12
C ARG A 40 12.42 31.44 -29.10
N LYS A 41 12.12 30.80 -30.24
CA LYS A 41 12.08 29.33 -30.34
C LYS A 41 13.45 28.70 -30.07
N LYS A 42 14.54 29.27 -30.60
CA LYS A 42 15.91 28.85 -30.26
C LYS A 42 16.19 28.97 -28.76
N LYS A 43 15.79 30.08 -28.11
CA LYS A 43 15.97 30.26 -26.66
C LYS A 43 15.22 29.21 -25.82
N TYR A 44 13.96 28.90 -26.15
CA TYR A 44 13.21 27.85 -25.45
C TYR A 44 13.74 26.45 -25.75
N LEU A 45 14.20 26.19 -26.98
CA LEU A 45 14.78 24.91 -27.37
C LEU A 45 16.13 24.68 -26.65
N VAL A 46 16.98 25.70 -26.57
CA VAL A 46 18.22 25.66 -25.78
C VAL A 46 17.91 25.46 -24.29
N LEU A 47 16.89 26.13 -23.74
CA LEU A 47 16.47 25.92 -22.34
C LEU A 47 15.97 24.48 -22.10
N ILE A 48 15.16 23.93 -23.00
CA ILE A 48 14.67 22.55 -22.90
C ILE A 48 15.85 21.56 -22.98
N VAL A 49 16.82 21.80 -23.87
CA VAL A 49 18.03 20.97 -23.96
C VAL A 49 18.86 21.06 -22.68
N ILE A 50 19.03 22.25 -22.10
CA ILE A 50 19.75 22.42 -20.83
C ILE A 50 19.01 21.70 -19.69
N VAL A 51 17.69 21.87 -19.58
CA VAL A 51 16.88 21.19 -18.56
C VAL A 51 16.92 19.67 -18.74
N ALA A 52 16.79 19.18 -19.98
CA ALA A 52 16.92 17.76 -20.28
C ALA A 52 18.31 17.25 -19.90
N ALA A 53 19.38 17.98 -20.23
CA ALA A 53 20.74 17.62 -19.85
C ALA A 53 20.91 17.58 -18.32
N ILE A 54 20.37 18.56 -17.59
CA ILE A 54 20.41 18.56 -16.11
C ILE A 54 19.65 17.35 -15.55
N ILE A 55 18.45 17.06 -16.05
CA ILE A 55 17.65 15.90 -15.60
C ILE A 55 18.41 14.60 -15.91
N THR A 56 19.00 14.47 -17.09
CA THR A 56 19.81 13.31 -17.46
C THR A 56 21.04 13.18 -16.56
N LEU A 57 21.74 14.28 -16.27
CA LEU A 57 22.88 14.26 -15.36
C LEU A 57 22.46 13.86 -13.94
N LEU A 58 21.38 14.42 -13.40
CA LEU A 58 20.84 14.03 -12.09
C LEU A 58 20.42 12.56 -12.09
N ALA A 59 19.80 12.08 -13.17
CA ALA A 59 19.40 10.69 -13.29
C ALA A 59 20.61 9.75 -13.29
N VAL A 60 21.65 10.06 -14.07
CA VAL A 60 22.83 9.20 -14.24
C VAL A 60 23.77 9.25 -13.04
N PHE A 61 24.01 10.44 -12.48
CA PHE A 61 25.03 10.62 -11.43
C PHE A 61 24.50 10.50 -10.02
N TRP A 62 23.18 10.61 -9.81
CA TRP A 62 22.59 10.56 -8.48
C TRP A 62 21.44 9.57 -8.37
N LEU A 63 20.35 9.78 -9.10
CA LEU A 63 19.12 9.01 -8.89
C LEU A 63 19.30 7.52 -9.19
N TRP A 64 19.96 7.18 -10.30
CA TRP A 64 20.19 5.78 -10.67
C TRP A 64 21.16 5.09 -9.71
N PRO A 65 22.39 5.59 -9.44
CA PRO A 65 23.31 4.88 -8.54
C PRO A 65 22.80 4.81 -7.10
N ALA A 66 22.14 5.86 -6.58
CA ALA A 66 21.59 5.85 -5.23
C ALA A 66 20.41 4.87 -5.07
N TRP A 67 19.59 4.71 -6.11
CA TRP A 67 18.47 3.76 -6.10
C TRP A 67 18.94 2.32 -6.37
N TYR A 68 19.75 2.12 -7.41
CA TYR A 68 20.21 0.80 -7.84
C TYR A 68 21.23 0.19 -6.88
N GLY A 69 22.08 1.00 -6.22
CA GLY A 69 23.07 0.50 -5.27
C GLY A 69 22.46 -0.35 -4.16
N SER A 70 21.33 0.08 -3.57
CA SER A 70 20.63 -0.70 -2.55
C SER A 70 20.04 -2.01 -3.10
N ILE A 71 19.50 -2.00 -4.33
CA ILE A 71 18.95 -3.21 -4.98
C ILE A 71 20.07 -4.19 -5.31
N ASN A 72 21.19 -3.69 -5.84
CA ASN A 72 22.38 -4.48 -6.14
C ASN A 72 22.92 -5.14 -4.87
N LEU A 73 22.97 -4.41 -3.75
CA LEU A 73 23.41 -4.94 -2.47
C LEU A 73 22.51 -6.06 -1.95
N GLN A 74 21.18 -5.89 -2.02
CA GLN A 74 20.24 -6.97 -1.66
C GLN A 74 20.39 -8.16 -2.61
N SER A 75 20.60 -7.92 -3.90
CA SER A 75 20.86 -9.00 -4.86
C SER A 75 22.12 -9.79 -4.57
N GLN A 76 23.19 -9.14 -4.10
CA GLN A 76 24.41 -9.82 -3.66
C GLN A 76 24.15 -10.61 -2.37
N LEU A 77 23.48 -10.00 -1.38
CA LEU A 77 23.16 -10.64 -0.11
C LEU A 77 22.49 -12.00 -0.32
N TYR A 78 21.38 -12.02 -1.07
CA TYR A 78 20.57 -13.24 -1.18
C TYR A 78 21.16 -14.26 -2.16
N ALA A 79 21.92 -13.81 -3.16
CA ALA A 79 22.72 -14.72 -3.97
C ALA A 79 23.80 -15.42 -3.13
N ASN A 80 24.47 -14.70 -2.24
CA ASN A 80 25.59 -15.23 -1.46
C ASN A 80 25.12 -16.05 -0.24
N LYS A 81 24.08 -15.58 0.46
CA LYS A 81 23.70 -16.09 1.80
C LYS A 81 22.32 -16.75 1.87
N ALA A 82 21.58 -16.85 0.77
CA ALA A 82 20.27 -17.50 0.72
C ALA A 82 20.21 -18.61 -0.35
N GLY A 83 21.29 -19.37 -0.52
CA GLY A 83 21.35 -20.51 -1.44
C GLY A 83 21.28 -20.13 -2.92
N GLY A 84 21.75 -18.93 -3.32
CA GLY A 84 21.74 -18.49 -4.72
C GLY A 84 20.42 -17.89 -5.18
N LEU A 85 19.58 -17.39 -4.27
CA LEU A 85 18.28 -16.82 -4.59
C LEU A 85 18.42 -15.53 -5.41
N ASP A 86 17.75 -15.45 -6.55
CA ASP A 86 17.75 -14.26 -7.39
C ASP A 86 16.80 -13.18 -6.83
N TYR A 87 17.40 -12.18 -6.17
CA TYR A 87 16.64 -11.06 -5.62
C TYR A 87 15.86 -10.29 -6.67
N SER A 88 16.48 -10.11 -7.83
CA SER A 88 15.93 -9.30 -8.90
C SER A 88 14.65 -9.93 -9.40
N ASP A 89 14.61 -11.24 -9.57
CA ASP A 89 13.43 -11.95 -10.06
C ASP A 89 12.20 -11.73 -9.19
N PHE A 90 12.35 -11.75 -7.86
CA PHE A 90 11.21 -11.49 -6.98
C PHE A 90 10.91 -10.00 -6.79
N PHE A 91 11.94 -9.14 -6.71
CA PHE A 91 11.75 -7.69 -6.58
C PHE A 91 11.03 -7.14 -7.81
N PHE A 92 11.30 -7.73 -8.98
CA PHE A 92 10.68 -7.38 -10.25
C PHE A 92 9.44 -8.23 -10.60
N LEU A 93 9.23 -9.41 -10.01
CA LEU A 93 8.08 -10.34 -10.18
C LEU A 93 7.44 -10.30 -11.59
N ASN A 94 8.27 -10.22 -12.63
CA ASN A 94 7.90 -9.97 -14.03
C ASN A 94 7.12 -8.68 -14.33
N PHE A 95 7.74 -7.52 -14.13
CA PHE A 95 7.21 -6.19 -14.48
C PHE A 95 5.86 -5.84 -13.81
N TRP A 96 5.31 -6.66 -12.93
CA TRP A 96 4.04 -6.40 -12.25
C TRP A 96 4.20 -5.61 -10.96
N SER A 97 5.37 -5.69 -10.33
CA SER A 97 5.71 -5.01 -9.08
C SER A 97 5.59 -3.49 -9.17
N THR A 98 4.93 -2.87 -8.18
CA THR A 98 4.80 -1.41 -8.07
C THR A 98 6.08 -0.72 -7.61
N ASN A 99 7.06 -1.48 -7.11
CA ASN A 99 8.36 -0.95 -6.69
C ASN A 99 9.25 -0.58 -7.87
N PHE A 100 8.84 -0.94 -9.10
CA PHE A 100 9.59 -0.68 -10.31
C PHE A 100 9.04 0.51 -11.11
N LEU A 101 9.94 1.37 -11.60
CA LEU A 101 9.58 2.61 -12.30
C LEU A 101 8.85 2.36 -13.63
N PHE A 102 9.03 1.20 -14.26
CA PHE A 102 8.35 0.78 -15.51
C PHE A 102 7.54 -0.50 -15.29
N ASN A 103 6.35 -0.43 -14.67
CA ASN A 103 5.57 -1.61 -14.36
C ASN A 103 4.24 -1.70 -15.15
N LYS A 104 3.82 -2.94 -15.49
CA LYS A 104 2.61 -3.28 -16.23
C LYS A 104 1.34 -2.82 -15.49
N THR A 105 1.33 -2.87 -14.16
CA THR A 105 0.19 -2.42 -13.32
C THR A 105 -0.14 -0.94 -13.57
N ALA A 106 0.87 -0.08 -13.47
CA ALA A 106 0.76 1.35 -13.75
C ALA A 106 0.38 1.63 -15.21
N LEU A 107 0.89 0.85 -16.17
CA LEU A 107 0.51 0.95 -17.58
C LEU A 107 -0.98 0.67 -17.79
N ILE A 108 -1.57 -0.34 -17.14
CA ILE A 108 -3.01 -0.62 -17.22
C ILE A 108 -3.81 0.61 -16.78
N GLY A 109 -3.45 1.20 -15.63
CA GLY A 109 -4.08 2.44 -15.15
C GLY A 109 -3.93 3.59 -16.15
N ALA A 110 -2.73 3.77 -16.72
CA ALA A 110 -2.46 4.78 -17.73
C ALA A 110 -3.37 4.62 -18.96
N PHE A 111 -3.49 3.41 -19.50
CA PHE A 111 -4.33 3.13 -20.65
C PHE A 111 -5.82 3.34 -20.34
N ILE A 112 -6.33 2.80 -19.23
CA ILE A 112 -7.74 2.96 -18.84
C ILE A 112 -8.07 4.44 -18.67
N GLY A 113 -7.25 5.19 -17.93
CA GLY A 113 -7.46 6.61 -17.67
C GLY A 113 -7.43 7.45 -18.95
N CYS A 114 -6.43 7.25 -19.82
CA CYS A 114 -6.32 7.93 -21.10
C CYS A 114 -7.51 7.65 -22.02
N PHE A 115 -7.92 6.39 -22.09
CA PHE A 115 -9.05 5.94 -22.91
C PHE A 115 -10.36 6.60 -22.44
N LEU A 116 -10.66 6.51 -21.15
CA LEU A 116 -11.88 7.09 -20.57
C LEU A 116 -11.94 8.62 -20.70
N MET A 117 -10.79 9.30 -20.61
CA MET A 117 -10.72 10.75 -20.83
C MET A 117 -10.75 11.13 -22.32
N SER A 118 -10.53 10.18 -23.23
CA SER A 118 -10.53 10.40 -24.68
C SER A 118 -11.89 10.20 -25.35
N ILE A 119 -12.89 9.61 -24.69
CA ILE A 119 -14.18 9.26 -25.33
C ILE A 119 -15.38 9.96 -24.67
N PRO A 120 -15.94 11.02 -25.29
CA PRO A 120 -15.24 11.97 -26.17
C PRO A 120 -14.16 12.76 -25.40
N PRO A 121 -13.17 13.38 -26.07
CA PRO A 121 -12.05 14.00 -25.38
C PRO A 121 -12.51 15.02 -24.33
N GLU A 122 -12.08 14.85 -23.09
CA GLU A 122 -12.32 15.75 -21.96
C GLU A 122 -11.58 17.06 -22.25
N ARG A 123 -12.28 18.19 -22.15
CA ARG A 123 -11.71 19.52 -22.46
C ARG A 123 -11.84 20.49 -21.30
N ASN A 124 -12.60 20.16 -20.28
CA ASN A 124 -13.02 21.05 -19.23
C ASN A 124 -11.85 21.44 -18.36
N LEU A 125 -10.98 20.49 -17.98
CA LEU A 125 -9.79 20.79 -17.18
C LEU A 125 -8.94 21.85 -17.89
N LEU A 126 -8.61 21.59 -19.15
CA LEU A 126 -7.84 22.51 -19.99
C LEU A 126 -8.57 23.83 -20.26
N THR A 127 -9.90 23.81 -20.36
CA THR A 127 -10.69 25.04 -20.51
C THR A 127 -10.62 25.88 -19.23
N ILE A 128 -10.71 25.26 -18.05
CA ILE A 128 -10.62 25.96 -16.75
C ILE A 128 -9.24 26.61 -16.61
N ILE A 129 -8.17 25.85 -16.83
CA ILE A 129 -6.79 26.36 -16.81
C ILE A 129 -6.60 27.44 -17.88
N GLY A 130 -7.06 27.19 -19.10
CA GLY A 130 -6.96 28.11 -20.23
C GLY A 130 -7.76 29.39 -20.05
N THR A 131 -8.87 29.39 -19.30
CA THR A 131 -9.61 30.61 -18.96
C THR A 131 -8.85 31.48 -17.96
N LYS A 132 -8.18 30.87 -16.96
CA LYS A 132 -7.33 31.60 -16.01
C LYS A 132 -6.07 32.15 -16.67
N LEU A 133 -5.49 31.40 -17.61
CA LEU A 133 -4.26 31.76 -18.35
C LEU A 133 -4.51 32.45 -19.72
N ARG A 134 -5.77 32.74 -20.07
CA ARG A 134 -6.21 33.38 -21.33
C ARG A 134 -5.87 32.62 -22.64
N PHE A 135 -5.70 31.30 -22.61
CA PHE A 135 -5.47 30.46 -23.79
C PHE A 135 -6.74 30.02 -24.54
N GLY A 136 -7.93 30.24 -23.95
CA GLY A 136 -9.22 29.89 -24.56
C GLY A 136 -9.53 28.39 -24.50
N LYS A 137 -10.52 27.95 -25.29
CA LYS A 137 -11.01 26.55 -25.29
C LYS A 137 -10.19 25.68 -26.26
N PRO A 138 -9.61 24.56 -25.82
CA PRO A 138 -8.82 23.69 -26.67
C PRO A 138 -9.67 22.94 -27.71
N SER A 139 -9.07 22.63 -28.85
CA SER A 139 -9.65 21.72 -29.85
C SER A 139 -9.67 20.28 -29.33
N TYR A 140 -10.48 19.43 -29.97
CA TYR A 140 -10.55 18.00 -29.63
C TYR A 140 -9.18 17.31 -29.77
N LEU A 141 -8.47 17.57 -30.87
CA LEU A 141 -7.14 17.02 -31.12
C LEU A 141 -6.12 17.45 -30.04
N LYS A 142 -6.10 18.74 -29.67
CA LYS A 142 -5.20 19.24 -28.62
C LYS A 142 -5.47 18.58 -27.27
N SER A 143 -6.74 18.33 -26.96
CA SER A 143 -7.12 17.70 -25.69
C SER A 143 -6.77 16.22 -25.69
N LEU A 144 -6.94 15.53 -26.82
CA LEU A 144 -6.50 14.14 -26.99
C LEU A 144 -4.99 14.02 -26.82
N ILE A 145 -4.20 14.89 -27.45
CA ILE A 145 -2.75 14.93 -27.28
C ILE A 145 -2.37 15.12 -25.81
N VAL A 146 -3.05 16.01 -25.08
CA VAL A 146 -2.78 16.23 -23.66
C VAL A 146 -3.07 14.97 -22.83
N TRP A 147 -4.20 14.31 -23.04
CA TRP A 147 -4.53 13.11 -22.27
C TRP A 147 -3.59 11.95 -22.57
N TRP A 148 -3.12 11.80 -23.80
CA TRP A 148 -2.12 10.78 -24.16
C TRP A 148 -0.67 11.17 -23.86
N THR A 149 -0.42 12.36 -23.31
CA THR A 149 0.93 12.78 -22.88
C THR A 149 0.95 13.04 -21.37
N PHE A 150 0.46 14.19 -20.93
CA PHE A 150 0.37 14.53 -19.51
C PHE A 150 -0.61 13.64 -18.76
N GLY A 151 -1.77 13.34 -19.37
CA GLY A 151 -2.75 12.43 -18.78
C GLY A 151 -2.20 11.02 -18.60
N PHE A 152 -1.38 10.54 -19.54
CA PHE A 152 -0.74 9.23 -19.45
C PHE A 152 0.16 9.14 -18.23
N ILE A 153 1.01 10.16 -18.01
CA ILE A 153 1.86 10.24 -16.81
C ILE A 153 1.02 10.30 -15.54
N LEU A 154 -0.04 11.12 -15.51
CA LEU A 154 -0.93 11.22 -14.35
C LEU A 154 -1.59 9.87 -14.02
N PHE A 155 -2.17 9.20 -15.02
CA PHE A 155 -2.86 7.94 -14.83
C PHE A 155 -1.91 6.75 -14.66
N TYR A 156 -0.66 6.87 -15.08
CA TYR A 156 0.40 5.93 -14.74
C TYR A 156 0.64 5.88 -13.24
N PHE A 157 0.84 7.04 -12.61
CA PHE A 157 1.01 7.11 -11.15
C PHE A 157 -0.27 6.71 -10.40
N LEU A 158 -1.46 7.13 -10.87
CA LEU A 158 -2.72 6.68 -10.28
C LEU A 158 -2.93 5.17 -10.48
N GLY A 159 -2.38 4.58 -11.54
CA GLY A 159 -2.45 3.15 -11.82
C GLY A 159 -1.76 2.28 -10.77
N LEU A 160 -0.79 2.84 -10.02
CA LEU A 160 -0.19 2.17 -8.86
C LEU A 160 -1.24 1.85 -7.79
N LEU A 161 -2.36 2.61 -7.74
CA LEU A 161 -3.46 2.36 -6.81
C LEU A 161 -4.23 1.07 -7.12
N LEU A 162 -4.03 0.45 -8.28
CA LEU A 162 -4.60 -0.88 -8.56
C LEU A 162 -4.06 -1.95 -7.61
N ASN A 163 -2.85 -1.74 -7.06
CA ASN A 163 -2.15 -2.70 -6.23
C ASN A 163 -2.32 -2.48 -4.70
N VAL A 164 -3.30 -1.67 -4.29
CA VAL A 164 -3.48 -1.23 -2.89
C VAL A 164 -3.73 -2.37 -1.91
N ASN A 165 -4.22 -3.54 -2.38
CA ASN A 165 -4.40 -4.72 -1.52
C ASN A 165 -3.09 -5.52 -1.35
N ASN A 166 -2.07 -4.91 -0.75
CA ASN A 166 -0.77 -5.55 -0.43
C ASN A 166 -0.13 -6.31 -1.60
N GLY A 167 -0.14 -5.76 -2.81
CA GLY A 167 0.44 -6.45 -3.96
C GLY A 167 -0.48 -7.47 -4.65
N GLY A 168 -1.71 -7.64 -4.17
CA GLY A 168 -2.62 -8.71 -4.62
C GLY A 168 -2.99 -8.64 -6.10
N PHE A 169 -3.11 -7.45 -6.68
CA PHE A 169 -3.41 -7.29 -8.11
C PHE A 169 -2.25 -7.76 -8.99
N ALA A 170 -1.04 -7.28 -8.70
CA ALA A 170 0.18 -7.69 -9.39
C ALA A 170 0.44 -9.19 -9.23
N TRP A 171 0.24 -9.72 -8.03
CA TRP A 171 0.43 -11.13 -7.72
C TRP A 171 -0.59 -12.03 -8.45
N THR A 172 -1.86 -11.64 -8.49
CA THR A 172 -2.89 -12.40 -9.23
C THR A 172 -2.55 -12.47 -10.73
N LEU A 173 -2.05 -11.38 -11.31
CA LEU A 173 -1.65 -11.35 -12.72
C LEU A 173 -0.40 -12.20 -12.98
N TYR A 174 0.57 -12.18 -12.07
CA TYR A 174 1.72 -13.07 -12.12
C TYR A 174 1.30 -14.55 -12.11
N LEU A 175 0.38 -14.93 -11.22
CA LEU A 175 -0.14 -16.30 -11.15
C LEU A 175 -0.91 -16.70 -12.43
N ILE A 176 -1.63 -15.77 -13.05
CA ILE A 176 -2.30 -16.01 -14.34
C ILE A 176 -1.28 -16.18 -15.48
N GLU A 177 -0.24 -15.34 -15.53
CA GLU A 177 0.79 -15.39 -16.58
C GLU A 177 1.59 -16.71 -16.53
N ASN A 178 1.82 -17.23 -15.33
CA ASN A 178 2.48 -18.51 -15.11
C ASN A 178 1.55 -19.74 -15.18
N GLY A 179 0.24 -19.54 -15.38
CA GLY A 179 -0.73 -20.62 -15.54
C GLY A 179 -1.20 -21.30 -14.23
N GLU A 180 -0.83 -20.76 -13.07
CA GLU A 180 -1.25 -21.25 -11.75
C GLU A 180 -2.74 -20.95 -11.47
N ILE A 181 -3.25 -19.86 -12.05
CA ILE A 181 -4.66 -19.48 -11.96
C ILE A 181 -5.28 -19.39 -13.36
N GLN A 182 -6.44 -20.02 -13.53
CA GLN A 182 -7.23 -19.94 -14.76
C GLN A 182 -8.42 -18.99 -14.61
N LEU A 183 -8.58 -18.08 -15.56
CA LEU A 183 -9.72 -17.17 -15.61
C LEU A 183 -10.96 -17.88 -16.17
N SER A 184 -11.99 -18.01 -15.34
CA SER A 184 -13.30 -18.46 -15.79
C SER A 184 -14.04 -17.33 -16.54
N PRO A 185 -14.68 -17.61 -17.70
CA PRO A 185 -15.55 -16.65 -18.36
C PRO A 185 -16.72 -16.18 -17.47
N ASN A 186 -17.11 -17.00 -16.49
CA ASN A 186 -18.21 -16.73 -15.58
C ASN A 186 -17.74 -16.20 -14.21
N LEU A 187 -16.50 -15.72 -14.09
CA LEU A 187 -15.90 -15.30 -12.82
C LEU A 187 -16.82 -14.38 -11.98
N ILE A 188 -17.41 -13.36 -12.60
CA ILE A 188 -18.30 -12.42 -11.90
C ILE A 188 -19.55 -13.15 -11.38
N PHE A 189 -20.19 -13.98 -12.20
CA PHE A 189 -21.37 -14.74 -11.79
C PHE A 189 -21.04 -15.75 -10.69
N ASN A 190 -19.88 -16.41 -10.78
CA ASN A 190 -19.41 -17.36 -9.77
C ASN A 190 -19.15 -16.65 -8.44
N ALA A 191 -18.54 -15.45 -8.45
CA ALA A 191 -18.32 -14.66 -7.25
C ALA A 191 -19.66 -14.26 -6.59
N PHE A 192 -20.65 -13.83 -7.38
CA PHE A 192 -21.98 -13.55 -6.85
C PHE A 192 -22.73 -14.80 -6.38
N ASN A 193 -22.47 -15.96 -7.00
CA ASN A 193 -23.06 -17.23 -6.57
C ASN A 193 -22.63 -17.62 -5.15
N VAL A 194 -21.46 -17.14 -4.67
CA VAL A 194 -21.07 -17.28 -3.27
C VAL A 194 -22.11 -16.63 -2.36
N ILE A 195 -22.65 -15.47 -2.69
CA ILE A 195 -23.69 -14.82 -1.86
C ILE A 195 -24.99 -15.64 -1.86
N PHE A 196 -25.42 -16.13 -3.03
CA PHE A 196 -26.74 -16.74 -3.18
C PHE A 196 -26.81 -18.21 -2.77
N ASN A 197 -25.68 -18.91 -2.75
CA ASN A 197 -25.57 -20.30 -2.32
C ASN A 197 -24.76 -20.38 -1.02
N THR A 198 -25.43 -20.73 0.09
CA THR A 198 -24.83 -20.83 1.41
C THR A 198 -23.75 -21.91 1.51
N ASN A 199 -23.83 -22.95 0.67
CA ASN A 199 -22.92 -24.10 0.70
C ASN A 199 -21.70 -23.91 -0.21
N ASN A 200 -21.58 -22.76 -0.88
CA ASN A 200 -20.48 -22.49 -1.80
C ASN A 200 -19.30 -21.86 -1.04
N THR A 201 -18.14 -22.52 -1.06
CA THR A 201 -16.87 -22.14 -0.44
C THR A 201 -15.76 -21.91 -1.47
N ASP A 202 -16.09 -21.31 -2.62
CA ASP A 202 -15.12 -21.04 -3.69
C ASP A 202 -14.19 -19.85 -3.37
N PHE A 203 -13.14 -20.13 -2.58
CA PHE A 203 -12.13 -19.14 -2.20
C PHE A 203 -11.37 -18.57 -3.41
N VAL A 204 -11.11 -19.40 -4.43
CA VAL A 204 -10.30 -19.02 -5.60
C VAL A 204 -11.02 -17.96 -6.42
N THR A 205 -12.31 -18.17 -6.71
CA THR A 205 -13.11 -17.20 -7.45
C THR A 205 -13.20 -15.87 -6.69
N VAL A 206 -13.47 -15.90 -5.37
CA VAL A 206 -13.56 -14.68 -4.56
C VAL A 206 -12.22 -13.95 -4.52
N TYR A 207 -11.12 -14.70 -4.38
CA TYR A 207 -9.77 -14.15 -4.40
C TYR A 207 -9.46 -13.41 -5.71
N ILE A 208 -9.70 -14.04 -6.87
CA ILE A 208 -9.49 -13.40 -8.18
C ILE A 208 -10.41 -12.20 -8.34
N TYR A 209 -11.68 -12.33 -7.95
CA TYR A 209 -12.63 -11.23 -8.04
C TYR A 209 -12.19 -10.02 -7.21
N SER A 210 -11.77 -10.25 -5.96
CA SER A 210 -11.31 -9.23 -5.02
C SER A 210 -10.00 -8.56 -5.47
N ASN A 211 -9.04 -9.34 -5.98
CA ASN A 211 -7.71 -8.82 -6.31
C ASN A 211 -7.54 -8.37 -7.76
N LEU A 212 -8.39 -8.81 -8.71
CA LEU A 212 -8.29 -8.43 -10.13
C LEU A 212 -9.46 -7.55 -10.56
N ILE A 213 -10.70 -8.00 -10.36
CA ILE A 213 -11.88 -7.34 -10.94
C ILE A 213 -12.23 -6.06 -10.19
N ILE A 214 -12.29 -6.13 -8.86
CA ILE A 214 -12.66 -4.98 -8.02
C ILE A 214 -11.72 -3.78 -8.24
N PRO A 215 -10.38 -3.90 -8.20
CA PRO A 215 -9.48 -2.77 -8.41
C PRO A 215 -9.67 -2.09 -9.79
N ILE A 216 -9.85 -2.88 -10.85
CA ILE A 216 -10.11 -2.37 -12.20
C ILE A 216 -11.42 -1.58 -12.25
N VAL A 217 -12.49 -2.13 -11.67
CA VAL A 217 -13.80 -1.48 -11.65
C VAL A 217 -13.78 -0.19 -10.82
N ILE A 218 -13.15 -0.21 -9.64
CA ILE A 218 -12.95 0.98 -8.80
C ILE A 218 -12.19 2.05 -9.59
N PHE A 219 -11.10 1.68 -10.27
CA PHE A 219 -10.31 2.62 -11.05
C PHE A 219 -11.12 3.25 -12.19
N ILE A 220 -11.87 2.44 -12.95
CA ILE A 220 -12.77 2.93 -14.01
C ILE A 220 -13.79 3.91 -13.44
N PHE A 221 -14.47 3.54 -12.36
CA PHE A 221 -15.50 4.38 -11.74
C PHE A 221 -14.89 5.65 -11.15
N GLY A 222 -13.71 5.57 -10.55
CA GLY A 222 -12.94 6.71 -10.05
C GLY A 222 -12.60 7.72 -11.15
N VAL A 223 -12.13 7.25 -12.31
CA VAL A 223 -11.87 8.11 -13.48
C VAL A 223 -13.16 8.74 -14.02
N LEU A 224 -14.26 7.97 -14.07
CA LEU A 224 -15.57 8.50 -14.49
C LEU A 224 -16.09 9.57 -13.53
N ILE A 225 -16.01 9.32 -12.21
CA ILE A 225 -16.39 10.28 -11.17
C ILE A 225 -15.51 11.54 -11.29
N PHE A 226 -14.20 11.41 -11.43
CA PHE A 226 -13.29 12.53 -11.64
C PHE A 226 -13.72 13.37 -12.85
N ARG A 227 -14.06 12.72 -13.97
CA ARG A 227 -14.56 13.39 -15.18
C ARG A 227 -15.89 14.12 -14.95
N LEU A 228 -16.81 13.53 -14.19
CA LEU A 228 -18.08 14.15 -13.83
C LEU A 228 -17.87 15.35 -12.88
N VAL A 229 -16.92 15.27 -11.96
CA VAL A 229 -16.51 16.39 -11.10
C VAL A 229 -15.96 17.54 -11.94
N LEU A 230 -15.10 17.28 -12.93
CA LEU A 230 -14.62 18.31 -13.86
C LEU A 230 -15.78 18.95 -14.65
N ASN A 231 -16.79 18.16 -15.04
CA ASN A 231 -18.01 18.68 -15.67
C ASN A 231 -18.77 19.61 -14.70
N ILE A 232 -18.93 19.22 -13.43
CA ILE A 232 -19.60 20.01 -12.39
C ILE A 232 -18.87 21.34 -12.21
N VAL A 233 -17.56 21.31 -11.98
CA VAL A 233 -16.72 22.52 -11.78
C VAL A 233 -16.88 23.48 -12.97
N LYS A 234 -16.77 22.99 -14.20
CA LYS A 234 -17.00 23.82 -15.38
C LYS A 234 -18.41 24.42 -15.41
N ASN A 235 -19.43 23.62 -15.10
CA ASN A 235 -20.81 24.08 -15.17
C ASN A 235 -21.15 25.08 -14.06
N ILE A 236 -20.46 25.02 -12.91
CA ILE A 236 -20.55 26.03 -11.85
C ILE A 236 -19.81 27.31 -12.25
N TYR A 237 -18.52 27.21 -12.60
CA TYR A 237 -17.66 28.38 -12.77
C TYR A 237 -17.81 29.08 -14.13
N LEU A 238 -17.94 28.33 -15.22
CA LEU A 238 -17.90 28.88 -16.59
C LEU A 238 -19.29 29.09 -17.20
N ARG A 239 -20.25 28.23 -16.87
CA ARG A 239 -21.59 28.24 -17.49
C ARG A 239 -22.73 28.60 -16.54
N ARG A 240 -22.50 28.51 -15.22
CA ARG A 240 -23.50 28.64 -14.15
C ARG A 240 -24.82 27.89 -14.45
N ASN A 241 -24.74 26.66 -14.98
CA ASN A 241 -25.90 25.89 -15.41
C ASN A 241 -26.24 24.79 -14.40
N ASP A 242 -27.30 25.01 -13.64
CA ASP A 242 -27.68 24.14 -12.52
C ASP A 242 -28.21 22.78 -12.98
N TYR A 243 -28.90 22.70 -14.14
CA TYR A 243 -29.40 21.43 -14.68
C TYR A 243 -28.27 20.46 -14.97
N LEU A 244 -27.19 20.95 -15.59
CA LEU A 244 -26.03 20.11 -15.90
C LEU A 244 -25.27 19.71 -14.64
N VAL A 245 -25.24 20.55 -13.60
CA VAL A 245 -24.65 20.21 -12.31
C VAL A 245 -25.42 19.07 -11.64
N ILE A 246 -26.74 19.23 -11.47
CA ILE A 246 -27.60 18.21 -10.85
C ILE A 246 -27.55 16.89 -11.63
N GLY A 247 -27.60 16.94 -12.96
CA GLY A 247 -27.50 15.74 -13.79
C GLY A 247 -26.20 14.96 -13.53
N ASN A 248 -25.05 15.64 -13.44
CA ASN A 248 -23.78 14.97 -13.12
C ASN A 248 -23.74 14.45 -11.68
N VAL A 249 -24.27 15.19 -10.71
CA VAL A 249 -24.32 14.74 -9.30
C VAL A 249 -25.14 13.45 -9.17
N LEU A 250 -26.30 13.37 -9.84
CA LEU A 250 -27.11 12.15 -9.82
C LEU A 250 -26.39 10.97 -10.47
N VAL A 251 -25.68 11.17 -11.58
CA VAL A 251 -24.86 10.10 -12.17
C VAL A 251 -23.75 9.65 -11.21
N ILE A 252 -23.10 10.57 -10.48
CA ILE A 252 -22.11 10.21 -9.45
C ILE A 252 -22.75 9.33 -8.37
N ILE A 253 -23.92 9.72 -7.83
CA ILE A 253 -24.65 8.93 -6.84
C ILE A 253 -24.96 7.53 -7.39
N GLY A 254 -25.41 7.44 -8.65
CA GLY A 254 -25.62 6.17 -9.33
C GLY A 254 -24.35 5.32 -9.37
N LEU A 255 -23.22 5.89 -9.80
CA LEU A 255 -21.92 5.19 -9.82
C LEU A 255 -21.50 4.71 -8.43
N LEU A 256 -21.75 5.47 -7.36
CA LEU A 256 -21.48 5.05 -5.98
C LEU A 256 -22.34 3.85 -5.56
N CYS A 257 -23.62 3.80 -5.95
CA CYS A 257 -24.45 2.60 -5.75
C CYS A 257 -23.89 1.39 -6.51
N GLY A 258 -23.39 1.60 -7.73
CA GLY A 258 -22.75 0.55 -8.53
C GLY A 258 -21.45 0.04 -7.91
N LEU A 259 -20.63 0.92 -7.32
CA LEU A 259 -19.47 0.50 -6.52
C LEU A 259 -19.90 -0.38 -5.36
N GLY A 260 -20.88 0.07 -4.57
CA GLY A 260 -21.41 -0.72 -3.46
C GLY A 260 -21.88 -2.11 -3.88
N PHE A 261 -22.53 -2.22 -5.04
CA PHE A 261 -22.96 -3.50 -5.60
C PHE A 261 -21.79 -4.42 -5.95
N VAL A 262 -20.73 -3.89 -6.57
CA VAL A 262 -19.56 -4.69 -7.00
C VAL A 262 -18.77 -5.23 -5.80
N PHE A 263 -18.80 -4.57 -4.64
CA PHE A 263 -18.16 -5.07 -3.42
C PHE A 263 -18.93 -6.18 -2.69
N LEU A 264 -20.19 -6.45 -3.05
CA LEU A 264 -21.01 -7.42 -2.30
C LEU A 264 -20.37 -8.80 -2.15
N PRO A 265 -19.73 -9.39 -3.19
CA PRO A 265 -19.13 -10.72 -3.06
C PRO A 265 -17.98 -10.79 -2.05
N THR A 266 -17.41 -9.66 -1.64
CA THR A 266 -16.32 -9.59 -0.66
C THR A 266 -16.79 -9.22 0.74
N LEU A 267 -18.11 -9.11 0.97
CA LEU A 267 -18.69 -8.78 2.28
C LEU A 267 -19.40 -10.00 2.91
N SER A 268 -19.40 -10.04 4.23
CA SER A 268 -20.15 -11.02 5.01
C SER A 268 -21.61 -10.59 5.16
N LEU A 269 -22.47 -11.04 4.25
CA LEU A 269 -23.87 -10.62 4.19
C LEU A 269 -24.78 -11.55 4.98
N ASP A 270 -25.64 -10.97 5.82
CA ASP A 270 -26.78 -11.68 6.42
C ASP A 270 -27.95 -11.79 5.42
N GLY A 271 -28.96 -12.57 5.79
CA GLY A 271 -30.10 -12.80 4.92
C GLY A 271 -30.94 -11.54 4.61
N ILE A 272 -30.90 -10.51 5.46
CA ILE A 272 -31.59 -9.23 5.23
C ILE A 272 -30.82 -8.41 4.19
N ASN A 273 -29.50 -8.32 4.37
CA ASN A 273 -28.60 -7.60 3.47
C ASN A 273 -28.65 -8.17 2.05
N VAL A 274 -28.74 -9.51 1.90
CA VAL A 274 -28.90 -10.15 0.58
C VAL A 274 -30.15 -9.65 -0.14
N ILE A 275 -31.25 -9.39 0.58
CA ILE A 275 -32.48 -8.88 -0.04
C ILE A 275 -32.35 -7.39 -0.38
N GLN A 276 -31.64 -6.62 0.45
CA GLN A 276 -31.37 -5.20 0.21
C GLN A 276 -30.47 -4.93 -0.99
N ILE A 277 -29.74 -5.93 -1.51
CA ILE A 277 -28.90 -5.84 -2.72
C ILE A 277 -29.68 -5.24 -3.90
N LEU A 278 -30.96 -5.59 -4.07
CA LEU A 278 -31.80 -5.07 -5.16
C LEU A 278 -31.89 -3.54 -5.11
N GLY A 279 -31.90 -2.94 -3.92
CA GLY A 279 -31.91 -1.49 -3.76
C GLY A 279 -30.68 -0.80 -4.35
N LEU A 280 -29.49 -1.44 -4.28
CA LEU A 280 -28.27 -0.91 -4.90
C LEU A 280 -28.35 -0.96 -6.43
N ILE A 281 -28.85 -2.05 -6.99
CA ILE A 281 -29.07 -2.21 -8.44
C ILE A 281 -30.09 -1.17 -8.93
N PHE A 282 -31.24 -1.07 -8.25
CA PHE A 282 -32.26 -0.07 -8.59
C PHE A 282 -31.72 1.35 -8.46
N GLY A 283 -30.92 1.65 -7.43
CA GLY A 283 -30.27 2.94 -7.27
C GLY A 283 -29.32 3.27 -8.40
N PHE A 284 -28.44 2.33 -8.78
CA PHE A 284 -27.52 2.49 -9.90
C PHE A 284 -28.25 2.88 -11.19
N PHE A 285 -29.23 2.08 -11.61
CA PHE A 285 -29.94 2.33 -12.86
C PHE A 285 -30.85 3.56 -12.80
N SER A 286 -31.55 3.78 -11.68
CA SER A 286 -32.49 4.90 -11.55
C SER A 286 -31.79 6.25 -11.52
N PHE A 287 -30.71 6.38 -10.74
CA PHE A 287 -29.96 7.64 -10.65
C PHE A 287 -29.18 7.95 -11.91
N ILE A 288 -28.60 6.94 -12.58
CA ILE A 288 -27.97 7.13 -13.90
C ILE A 288 -29.02 7.59 -14.92
N SER A 289 -30.16 6.90 -15.01
CA SER A 289 -31.22 7.23 -15.96
C SER A 289 -31.76 8.65 -15.74
N LEU A 290 -32.08 8.99 -14.49
CA LEU A 290 -32.56 10.32 -14.14
C LEU A 290 -31.50 11.40 -14.39
N GLY A 291 -30.25 11.14 -14.02
CA GLY A 291 -29.13 12.05 -14.23
C GLY A 291 -28.89 12.34 -15.72
N VAL A 292 -28.92 11.30 -16.57
CA VAL A 292 -28.80 11.43 -18.03
C VAL A 292 -29.98 12.21 -18.61
N LEU A 293 -31.22 11.92 -18.20
CA LEU A 293 -32.41 12.63 -18.67
C LEU A 293 -32.34 14.13 -18.32
N ILE A 294 -32.01 14.47 -17.08
CA ILE A 294 -31.83 15.87 -16.64
C ILE A 294 -30.69 16.55 -17.41
N TYR A 295 -29.60 15.83 -17.66
CA TYR A 295 -28.46 16.35 -18.41
C TYR A 295 -28.83 16.65 -19.88
N VAL A 296 -29.54 15.74 -20.55
CA VAL A 296 -30.02 15.92 -21.92
C VAL A 296 -31.04 17.07 -21.98
N PHE A 297 -31.99 17.11 -21.05
CA PHE A 297 -32.98 18.18 -20.95
C PHE A 297 -32.30 19.54 -20.74
N GLY A 298 -31.35 19.64 -19.81
CA GLY A 298 -30.57 20.84 -19.56
C GLY A 298 -29.79 21.31 -20.79
N LYS A 299 -29.26 20.38 -21.59
CA LYS A 299 -28.56 20.68 -22.85
C LYS A 299 -29.52 21.21 -23.93
N VAL A 300 -30.72 20.65 -24.05
CA VAL A 300 -31.75 21.14 -24.99
C VAL A 300 -32.20 22.53 -24.58
N GLN A 301 -32.43 22.75 -23.28
CA GLN A 301 -32.95 24.03 -22.82
C GLN A 301 -31.93 25.16 -22.90
N TYR A 302 -30.66 24.84 -22.65
CA TYR A 302 -29.56 25.77 -22.91
C TYR A 302 -29.46 26.18 -24.38
N LYS A 303 -29.74 25.28 -25.33
CA LYS A 303 -29.75 25.63 -26.77
C LYS A 303 -30.90 26.54 -27.15
N LYS A 304 -32.06 26.42 -26.50
CA LYS A 304 -33.27 27.20 -26.81
C LYS A 304 -33.21 28.61 -26.22
N ASP A 305 -32.66 28.77 -25.01
CA ASP A 305 -32.57 30.06 -24.34
C ASP A 305 -31.27 30.17 -23.52
N ASN A 306 -30.31 30.94 -24.04
CA ASN A 306 -29.01 31.19 -23.39
C ASN A 306 -29.12 32.03 -22.11
N LYS A 307 -30.30 32.52 -21.70
CA LYS A 307 -30.50 33.33 -20.48
C LYS A 307 -31.22 32.60 -19.34
N ASN A 308 -31.84 31.43 -19.61
CA ASN A 308 -32.74 30.72 -18.67
C ASN A 308 -32.13 29.39 -18.16
N TYR A 309 -30.87 29.44 -17.72
CA TYR A 309 -30.07 28.26 -17.37
C TYR A 309 -29.77 28.11 -15.87
N VAL A 310 -30.15 29.12 -15.07
CA VAL A 310 -30.12 29.12 -13.60
C VAL A 310 -31.52 28.81 -13.10
N PHE A 311 -31.67 27.98 -12.06
CA PHE A 311 -32.98 27.70 -11.51
C PHE A 311 -33.64 28.95 -10.95
N SER A 312 -34.90 29.20 -11.34
CA SER A 312 -35.76 30.04 -10.51
C SER A 312 -36.10 29.30 -9.21
N ARG A 313 -36.27 30.01 -8.09
CA ARG A 313 -36.58 29.39 -6.78
C ARG A 313 -37.76 28.41 -6.84
N SER A 314 -38.76 28.66 -7.69
CA SER A 314 -39.91 27.76 -7.89
C SER A 314 -39.56 26.46 -8.63
N LYS A 315 -38.73 26.53 -9.68
CA LYS A 315 -38.25 25.34 -10.41
C LYS A 315 -37.26 24.52 -9.58
N GLN A 316 -36.43 25.19 -8.78
CA GLN A 316 -35.52 24.55 -7.83
C GLN A 316 -36.30 23.70 -6.82
N LYS A 317 -37.38 24.26 -6.23
CA LYS A 317 -38.26 23.52 -5.32
C LYS A 317 -38.86 22.29 -6.01
N LYS A 318 -39.41 22.42 -7.23
CA LYS A 318 -39.99 21.27 -7.96
C LYS A 318 -38.98 20.16 -8.24
N ILE A 319 -37.75 20.50 -8.61
CA ILE A 319 -36.71 19.49 -8.85
C ILE A 319 -36.22 18.88 -7.56
N ILE A 320 -36.06 19.66 -6.48
CA ILE A 320 -35.77 19.11 -5.16
C ILE A 320 -36.88 18.14 -4.75
N TYR A 321 -38.16 18.48 -4.95
CA TYR A 321 -39.27 17.56 -4.66
C TYR A 321 -39.18 16.27 -5.49
N VAL A 322 -38.94 16.35 -6.80
CA VAL A 322 -38.78 15.16 -7.66
C VAL A 322 -37.57 14.33 -7.25
N THR A 323 -36.43 14.97 -6.95
CA THR A 323 -35.22 14.28 -6.48
C THR A 323 -35.46 13.62 -5.13
N VAL A 324 -36.10 14.29 -4.18
CA VAL A 324 -36.47 13.72 -2.88
C VAL A 324 -37.43 12.55 -3.07
N ILE A 325 -38.43 12.66 -3.95
CA ILE A 325 -39.34 11.54 -4.25
C ILE A 325 -38.56 10.36 -4.84
N VAL A 326 -37.67 10.58 -5.81
CA VAL A 326 -36.86 9.49 -6.39
C VAL A 326 -35.91 8.90 -5.36
N VAL A 327 -35.26 9.73 -4.55
CA VAL A 327 -34.41 9.29 -3.44
C VAL A 327 -35.22 8.45 -2.47
N VAL A 328 -36.41 8.91 -2.06
CA VAL A 328 -37.32 8.15 -1.20
C VAL A 328 -37.72 6.84 -1.87
N PHE A 329 -38.10 6.82 -3.15
CA PHE A 329 -38.48 5.58 -3.85
C PHE A 329 -37.33 4.60 -4.07
N VAL A 330 -36.09 5.08 -4.21
CA VAL A 330 -34.89 4.24 -4.38
C VAL A 330 -34.37 3.75 -3.03
N ILE A 331 -34.39 4.61 -2.02
CA ILE A 331 -33.96 4.30 -0.65
C ILE A 331 -35.05 3.52 0.09
N SER A 332 -36.33 3.63 -0.30
CA SER A 332 -37.43 2.89 0.33
C SER A 332 -37.20 1.38 0.23
N PRO A 333 -36.81 0.78 -0.91
CA PRO A 333 -36.34 -0.60 -0.92
C PRO A 333 -35.15 -0.83 0.03
N LEU A 334 -34.16 0.06 0.09
CA LEU A 334 -33.01 -0.11 1.01
C LEU A 334 -33.39 -0.08 2.51
N ILE A 335 -34.37 0.74 2.91
CA ILE A 335 -34.77 0.95 4.31
C ILE A 335 -36.01 0.14 4.70
N ILE A 336 -37.00 0.06 3.81
CA ILE A 336 -38.31 -0.56 3.98
C ILE A 336 -38.32 -2.01 3.48
N SER A 337 -37.36 -2.44 2.63
CA SER A 337 -37.21 -3.88 2.42
C SER A 337 -36.71 -4.50 3.72
N ILE A 338 -37.69 -4.96 4.48
CA ILE A 338 -37.65 -6.08 5.40
C ILE A 338 -37.08 -5.78 6.79
N GLY A 339 -36.10 -4.89 6.97
CA GLY A 339 -35.51 -4.59 8.29
C GLY A 339 -36.52 -4.23 9.40
N PRO A 340 -37.49 -3.32 9.15
CA PRO A 340 -38.54 -3.00 10.12
C PRO A 340 -39.69 -4.02 10.19
N LEU A 341 -39.85 -4.88 9.18
CA LEU A 341 -40.91 -5.90 9.10
C LEU A 341 -40.47 -7.24 9.72
N LEU A 342 -39.18 -7.54 9.69
CA LEU A 342 -38.55 -8.65 10.41
C LEU A 342 -38.11 -8.17 11.77
N ASN A 343 -38.91 -8.47 12.78
CA ASN A 343 -38.53 -8.23 14.16
C ASN A 343 -37.36 -9.17 14.52
N LEU A 344 -36.13 -8.64 14.53
CA LEU A 344 -34.96 -9.39 14.98
C LEU A 344 -35.02 -9.78 16.47
N ASN A 345 -35.94 -9.20 17.25
CA ASN A 345 -36.23 -9.69 18.61
C ASN A 345 -36.97 -11.04 18.59
N ASN A 346 -37.51 -11.45 17.45
CA ASN A 346 -38.00 -12.82 17.26
C ASN A 346 -36.79 -13.75 17.04
N THR A 347 -36.56 -14.62 18.02
CA THR A 347 -35.45 -15.57 18.04
C THR A 347 -35.39 -16.43 16.79
N ALA A 348 -36.52 -16.90 16.26
CA ALA A 348 -36.53 -17.74 15.05
C ALA A 348 -36.04 -16.98 13.80
N VAL A 349 -36.44 -15.71 13.67
CA VAL A 349 -36.01 -14.86 12.55
C VAL A 349 -34.53 -14.50 12.67
N TRP A 350 -34.07 -14.20 13.89
CA TRP A 350 -32.65 -13.96 14.14
C TRP A 350 -31.80 -15.20 13.84
N ILE A 351 -32.21 -16.38 14.30
CA ILE A 351 -31.51 -17.64 14.04
C ILE A 351 -31.40 -17.87 12.53
N GLU A 352 -32.49 -17.72 11.79
CA GLU A 352 -32.48 -17.94 10.35
C GLU A 352 -31.66 -16.91 9.58
N GLN A 353 -31.87 -15.60 9.83
CA GLN A 353 -31.27 -14.56 8.98
C GLN A 353 -29.86 -14.17 9.40
N GLN A 354 -29.55 -14.18 10.70
CA GLN A 354 -28.24 -13.79 11.23
C GLN A 354 -27.38 -15.02 11.54
N TRP A 355 -27.86 -15.94 12.37
CA TRP A 355 -27.02 -17.08 12.79
C TRP A 355 -26.70 -18.03 11.65
N LEU A 356 -27.70 -18.61 11.00
CA LEU A 356 -27.48 -19.64 9.99
C LEU A 356 -26.89 -19.08 8.68
N LYS A 357 -27.39 -17.94 8.20
CA LYS A 357 -26.95 -17.37 6.91
C LYS A 357 -25.65 -16.58 6.96
N LYS A 358 -25.28 -16.02 8.12
CA LYS A 358 -24.04 -15.26 8.30
C LYS A 358 -23.08 -15.97 9.24
N TYR A 359 -23.36 -16.03 10.53
CA TYR A 359 -22.38 -16.45 11.53
C TYR A 359 -21.90 -17.90 11.36
N ASN A 360 -22.80 -18.84 11.08
CA ASN A 360 -22.43 -20.24 10.85
C ASN A 360 -21.47 -20.38 9.67
N ARG A 361 -21.74 -19.63 8.59
CA ARG A 361 -20.89 -19.59 7.40
C ARG A 361 -19.57 -18.89 7.67
N GLU A 362 -19.58 -17.81 8.46
CA GLU A 362 -18.35 -17.14 8.88
C GLU A 362 -17.46 -18.07 9.70
N ILE A 363 -18.04 -18.84 10.62
CA ILE A 363 -17.31 -19.85 11.39
C ILE A 363 -16.69 -20.88 10.44
N GLU A 364 -17.46 -21.46 9.51
CA GLU A 364 -16.96 -22.46 8.57
C GLU A 364 -15.81 -21.92 7.70
N TRP A 365 -16.00 -20.75 7.07
CA TRP A 365 -15.00 -20.11 6.23
C TRP A 365 -13.75 -19.73 7.01
N THR A 366 -13.93 -19.17 8.22
CA THR A 366 -12.82 -18.74 9.07
C THR A 366 -12.03 -19.94 9.57
N ARG A 367 -12.68 -21.04 9.96
CA ARG A 367 -11.99 -22.28 10.33
C ARG A 367 -11.17 -22.85 9.18
N ALA A 368 -11.75 -22.89 7.97
CA ALA A 368 -11.03 -23.33 6.79
C ALA A 368 -9.84 -22.42 6.45
N CYS A 369 -10.01 -21.10 6.56
CA CYS A 369 -8.92 -20.14 6.32
C CYS A 369 -7.82 -20.25 7.37
N ALA A 370 -8.17 -20.30 8.65
CA ALA A 370 -7.22 -20.39 9.75
C ALA A 370 -6.58 -21.78 9.93
N GLY A 371 -7.05 -22.82 9.19
CA GLY A 371 -6.52 -24.18 9.31
C GLY A 371 -6.90 -24.85 10.64
N LEU A 372 -8.08 -24.53 11.18
CA LEU A 372 -8.58 -25.05 12.46
C LEU A 372 -9.40 -26.33 12.30
N ASP A 373 -9.35 -26.96 11.13
CA ASP A 373 -9.99 -28.25 10.83
C ASP A 373 -9.33 -29.41 11.58
N MET A 374 -8.07 -29.24 12.00
CA MET A 374 -7.35 -30.24 12.82
C MET A 374 -7.75 -30.26 14.30
N PHE A 375 -8.40 -29.22 14.82
CA PHE A 375 -8.75 -29.14 16.24
C PHE A 375 -10.15 -29.68 16.50
N GLU A 376 -10.24 -30.61 17.46
CA GLU A 376 -11.51 -31.13 17.98
C GLU A 376 -12.00 -30.22 19.11
N GLU A 377 -13.24 -29.72 18.99
CA GLU A 377 -13.88 -29.01 20.09
C GLU A 377 -14.46 -30.01 21.09
N ARG A 378 -13.98 -29.93 22.33
CA ARG A 378 -14.46 -30.75 23.44
C ARG A 378 -15.03 -29.87 24.54
N PRO A 379 -16.10 -30.30 25.24
CA PRO A 379 -16.59 -29.59 26.40
C PRO A 379 -15.53 -29.52 27.50
N ILE A 380 -15.50 -28.45 28.28
CA ILE A 380 -14.55 -28.29 29.39
C ILE A 380 -14.66 -29.44 30.42
N GLN A 381 -15.85 -30.05 30.54
CA GLN A 381 -16.09 -31.23 31.37
C GLN A 381 -15.18 -32.40 30.99
N ASN A 382 -14.84 -32.57 29.71
CA ASN A 382 -13.89 -33.59 29.28
C ASN A 382 -12.50 -33.37 29.90
N PHE A 383 -12.08 -32.13 30.14
CA PHE A 383 -10.77 -31.87 30.78
C PHE A 383 -10.76 -32.31 32.25
N THR A 384 -11.85 -32.02 32.98
CA THR A 384 -11.98 -32.40 34.40
C THR A 384 -12.25 -33.89 34.62
N GLU A 385 -13.00 -34.54 33.72
CA GLU A 385 -13.38 -35.96 33.87
C GLU A 385 -12.33 -36.93 33.31
N SER A 386 -11.45 -36.47 32.41
CA SER A 386 -10.38 -37.30 31.83
C SER A 386 -9.04 -37.22 32.57
N SER A 387 -8.86 -36.25 33.47
CA SER A 387 -7.62 -36.14 34.25
C SER A 387 -7.59 -37.17 35.39
N THR A 388 -6.72 -38.17 35.27
CA THR A 388 -6.36 -39.09 36.35
C THR A 388 -5.19 -38.59 37.20
N THR A 389 -4.65 -37.41 36.84
CA THR A 389 -3.46 -36.82 37.48
C THR A 389 -3.92 -35.88 38.60
N SER A 390 -3.29 -35.97 39.79
CA SER A 390 -3.64 -35.09 40.90
C SER A 390 -3.27 -33.63 40.60
N ASP A 391 -4.07 -32.69 41.11
CA ASP A 391 -3.82 -31.25 40.95
C ASP A 391 -2.41 -30.84 41.41
N ALA A 392 -1.89 -31.47 42.47
CA ALA A 392 -0.54 -31.22 42.97
C ALA A 392 0.55 -31.58 41.93
N LEU A 393 0.36 -32.67 41.18
CA LEU A 393 1.25 -33.06 40.09
C LEU A 393 1.13 -32.10 38.91
N MET A 394 -0.08 -31.69 38.54
CA MET A 394 -0.27 -30.68 37.49
C MET A 394 0.40 -29.35 37.85
N VAL A 395 0.16 -28.83 39.06
CA VAL A 395 0.75 -27.56 39.53
C VAL A 395 2.28 -27.63 39.58
N SER A 396 2.85 -28.79 39.94
CA SER A 396 4.30 -28.99 39.92
C SER A 396 4.94 -28.97 38.53
N GLN A 397 4.12 -29.04 37.47
CA GLN A 397 4.55 -28.96 36.07
C GLN A 397 4.21 -27.61 35.41
N VAL A 398 3.54 -26.70 36.14
CA VAL A 398 3.22 -25.36 35.66
C VAL A 398 4.39 -24.42 35.95
N ARG A 399 4.81 -23.66 34.94
CA ARG A 399 5.79 -22.58 35.04
C ARG A 399 5.42 -21.62 36.17
N GLN A 400 6.40 -21.28 37.02
CA GLN A 400 6.19 -20.34 38.13
C GLN A 400 6.45 -18.89 37.70
N PHE A 401 7.29 -18.71 36.69
CA PHE A 401 7.69 -17.39 36.17
C PHE A 401 7.21 -17.20 34.73
N ASP A 402 6.69 -16.01 34.46
CA ASP A 402 6.28 -15.58 33.12
C ASP A 402 7.44 -14.89 32.37
N GLN A 403 7.18 -14.58 31.10
CA GLN A 403 8.13 -13.91 30.20
C GLN A 403 8.55 -12.54 30.75
N ASN A 404 7.59 -11.76 31.27
CA ASN A 404 7.83 -10.43 31.81
C ASN A 404 8.84 -10.46 32.96
N PHE A 405 8.65 -11.37 33.92
CA PHE A 405 9.59 -11.55 35.01
C PHE A 405 10.96 -11.99 34.50
N ALA A 406 11.00 -12.94 33.56
CA ALA A 406 12.26 -13.44 33.00
C ALA A 406 13.07 -12.33 32.33
N VAL A 407 12.47 -11.53 31.45
CA VAL A 407 13.14 -10.39 30.78
C VAL A 407 13.70 -9.42 31.81
N GLN A 408 12.92 -9.02 32.82
CA GLN A 408 13.36 -8.07 33.85
C GLN A 408 14.52 -8.62 34.69
N TYR A 409 14.42 -9.88 35.09
CA TYR A 409 15.44 -10.53 35.92
C TYR A 409 16.74 -10.75 35.15
N LEU A 410 16.65 -11.24 33.90
CA LEU A 410 17.82 -11.44 33.03
C LEU A 410 18.47 -10.10 32.67
N ALA A 411 17.68 -9.06 32.36
CA ALA A 411 18.20 -7.74 32.04
C ALA A 411 19.03 -7.13 33.19
N ALA A 412 18.64 -7.37 34.44
CA ALA A 412 19.39 -6.92 35.61
C ALA A 412 20.79 -7.56 35.75
N SER A 413 21.05 -8.66 35.03
CA SER A 413 22.37 -9.30 35.00
C SER A 413 23.31 -8.74 33.92
N ILE A 414 22.82 -7.83 33.06
CA ILE A 414 23.65 -7.13 32.07
C ILE A 414 24.44 -6.02 32.77
N GLY A 415 25.77 -6.10 32.69
CA GLY A 415 26.69 -5.14 33.32
C GLY A 415 27.23 -4.05 32.40
N SER A 416 26.96 -4.12 31.09
CA SER A 416 27.46 -3.15 30.11
C SER A 416 26.42 -2.07 29.81
N THR A 417 26.86 -0.95 29.22
CA THR A 417 25.98 0.17 28.88
C THR A 417 25.43 0.09 27.47
N PHE A 418 26.05 -0.68 26.58
CA PHE A 418 25.69 -0.78 25.16
C PHE A 418 24.95 -2.07 24.80
N GLU A 419 24.86 -3.04 25.72
CA GLU A 419 24.02 -4.22 25.55
C GLU A 419 22.64 -3.97 26.18
N GLY A 420 21.61 -4.36 25.45
CA GLY A 420 20.25 -4.56 25.92
C GLY A 420 19.86 -6.04 25.87
N LEU A 421 18.57 -6.30 26.01
CA LEU A 421 18.03 -7.67 25.96
C LEU A 421 16.93 -7.75 24.90
N ALA A 422 16.98 -8.76 24.03
CA ALA A 422 15.86 -9.07 23.15
C ALA A 422 14.75 -9.79 23.94
N ASP A 423 13.72 -10.28 23.26
CA ASP A 423 12.65 -11.00 23.96
C ASP A 423 13.14 -12.35 24.49
N SER A 424 12.44 -12.90 25.48
CA SER A 424 12.78 -14.20 26.06
C SER A 424 11.88 -15.30 25.52
N ASP A 425 12.49 -16.35 24.98
CA ASP A 425 11.85 -17.56 24.47
C ASP A 425 11.81 -18.66 25.52
N ILE A 426 10.86 -19.58 25.39
CA ILE A 426 10.89 -20.85 26.12
C ILE A 426 11.63 -21.89 25.31
N ILE A 427 12.72 -22.42 25.85
CA ILE A 427 13.50 -23.48 25.22
C ILE A 427 13.39 -24.76 26.03
N TYR A 428 12.94 -25.83 25.38
CA TYR A 428 12.74 -27.14 26.00
C TYR A 428 13.88 -28.11 25.66
N ILE A 429 14.73 -28.40 26.64
CA ILE A 429 15.88 -29.29 26.48
C ILE A 429 16.00 -30.23 27.70
N ASP A 430 16.22 -31.52 27.44
CA ASP A 430 16.31 -32.59 28.45
C ASP A 430 15.14 -32.64 29.41
N ASN A 431 13.92 -32.59 28.87
CA ASN A 431 12.67 -32.60 29.64
C ASN A 431 12.48 -31.43 30.61
N LYS A 432 13.07 -30.27 30.29
CA LYS A 432 12.95 -29.08 31.12
C LYS A 432 12.88 -27.82 30.27
N GLU A 433 12.06 -26.87 30.71
CA GLU A 433 11.88 -25.57 30.08
C GLU A 433 12.80 -24.52 30.71
N TYR A 434 13.34 -23.63 29.88
CA TYR A 434 14.15 -22.49 30.28
C TYR A 434 13.65 -21.23 29.58
N TRP A 435 13.58 -20.11 30.30
CA TRP A 435 13.47 -18.80 29.68
C TRP A 435 14.85 -18.40 29.19
N VAL A 436 15.01 -18.16 27.89
CA VAL A 436 16.30 -17.83 27.27
C VAL A 436 16.13 -16.54 26.49
N ALA A 437 16.97 -15.55 26.77
CA ALA A 437 16.95 -14.26 26.09
C ALA A 437 18.34 -13.97 25.51
N PRO A 438 18.45 -13.65 24.21
CA PRO A 438 19.68 -13.16 23.63
C PRO A 438 19.94 -11.74 24.08
N LYS A 439 21.22 -11.41 24.31
CA LYS A 439 21.59 -10.01 24.39
C LYS A 439 21.41 -9.35 23.02
N THR A 440 21.21 -8.04 23.01
CA THR A 440 21.14 -7.26 21.77
C THR A 440 21.83 -5.90 21.94
N VAL A 441 22.09 -5.18 20.85
CA VAL A 441 22.66 -3.82 20.93
C VAL A 441 21.61 -2.86 21.47
N ARG A 442 21.98 -2.03 22.45
CA ARG A 442 21.11 -1.03 23.07
C ARG A 442 20.93 0.19 22.16
N PHE A 443 20.20 0.00 21.08
CA PHE A 443 19.96 1.02 20.05
C PHE A 443 19.21 2.23 20.59
N SER A 444 18.43 2.04 21.66
CA SER A 444 17.78 3.09 22.46
C SER A 444 18.72 4.22 22.90
N GLU A 445 20.01 3.95 23.10
CA GLU A 445 20.98 4.95 23.60
C GLU A 445 21.98 5.44 22.56
N ILE A 446 22.20 4.68 21.47
CA ILE A 446 23.19 5.01 20.43
C ILE A 446 22.58 5.64 19.17
N THR A 447 21.25 5.75 19.13
CA THR A 447 20.53 6.41 18.04
C THR A 447 20.93 7.88 17.88
N GLY A 448 21.24 8.28 16.63
CA GLY A 448 21.56 9.67 16.27
C GLY A 448 23.03 9.93 15.93
N ASP A 449 23.92 8.95 16.12
CA ASP A 449 25.31 9.01 15.68
C ASP A 449 25.59 7.93 14.62
N ALA A 450 25.81 8.38 13.37
CA ALA A 450 26.06 7.50 12.23
C ALA A 450 27.27 6.59 12.44
N VAL A 451 28.29 7.01 13.20
CA VAL A 451 29.44 6.15 13.50
C VAL A 451 28.98 4.98 14.38
N GLN A 452 28.21 5.25 15.42
CA GLN A 452 27.76 4.23 16.35
C GLN A 452 26.76 3.26 15.71
N THR A 453 25.91 3.75 14.80
CA THR A 453 24.84 2.95 14.18
C THR A 453 25.26 2.24 12.89
N ASN A 454 26.24 2.77 12.15
CA ASN A 454 26.56 2.32 10.79
C ASN A 454 28.01 1.85 10.59
N THR A 455 28.80 1.63 11.66
CA THR A 455 30.17 1.08 11.57
C THR A 455 30.35 -0.15 12.48
N GLU A 456 31.55 -0.72 12.49
CA GLU A 456 31.95 -1.85 13.35
C GLU A 456 32.09 -1.50 14.86
N LEU A 457 31.69 -0.31 15.31
CA LEU A 457 31.82 0.08 16.73
C LEU A 457 30.88 -0.73 17.65
N TYR A 458 29.60 -0.82 17.28
CA TYR A 458 28.54 -1.55 18.00
C TYR A 458 27.87 -2.57 17.05
N ASP A 459 28.68 -3.40 16.40
CA ASP A 459 28.22 -4.33 15.37
C ASP A 459 27.72 -5.68 15.91
N HIS A 460 28.02 -6.00 17.17
CA HIS A 460 27.57 -7.22 17.82
C HIS A 460 27.48 -7.07 19.34
N VAL A 461 26.93 -8.12 19.96
CA VAL A 461 26.98 -8.36 21.41
C VAL A 461 27.38 -9.80 21.68
N GLU A 462 27.70 -10.10 22.94
CA GLU A 462 28.23 -11.40 23.33
C GLU A 462 27.29 -12.11 24.32
N GLY A 463 26.76 -13.26 23.90
CA GLY A 463 26.14 -14.23 24.77
C GLY A 463 24.62 -14.17 24.88
N PHE A 464 24.11 -15.18 25.61
CA PHE A 464 22.70 -15.39 25.91
C PHE A 464 22.55 -15.49 27.43
N LEU A 465 21.36 -15.17 27.92
CA LEU A 465 21.02 -15.28 29.33
C LEU A 465 19.88 -16.28 29.47
N ALA A 466 19.95 -17.14 30.49
CA ALA A 466 18.96 -18.18 30.69
C ALA A 466 18.55 -18.30 32.16
N MET A 467 17.27 -18.58 32.38
CA MET A 467 16.67 -18.79 33.69
C MET A 467 15.79 -20.05 33.67
N ASP A 468 15.81 -20.79 34.77
CA ASP A 468 14.89 -21.89 35.01
C ASP A 468 13.43 -21.40 35.13
N THR A 469 12.50 -21.96 34.35
CA THR A 469 11.09 -21.52 34.37
C THR A 469 10.35 -21.88 35.66
N PHE A 470 10.89 -22.79 36.46
CA PHE A 470 10.29 -23.27 37.71
C PHE A 470 10.98 -22.72 38.95
N THR A 471 12.32 -22.71 39.00
CA THR A 471 13.06 -22.22 40.19
C THR A 471 13.40 -20.74 40.12
N GLY A 472 13.51 -20.17 38.91
CA GLY A 472 13.96 -18.79 38.72
C GLY A 472 15.48 -18.61 38.83
N ASP A 473 16.23 -19.71 38.96
CA ASP A 473 17.69 -19.65 39.05
C ASP A 473 18.32 -19.35 37.69
N LEU A 474 19.42 -18.58 37.69
CA LEU A 474 20.23 -18.36 36.51
C LEU A 474 20.91 -19.67 36.09
N VAL A 475 20.88 -19.94 34.79
CA VAL A 475 21.45 -21.14 34.19
C VAL A 475 22.78 -20.83 33.54
N ASN A 476 23.78 -21.67 33.77
CA ASN A 476 25.03 -21.59 33.04
C ASN A 476 24.80 -22.06 31.60
N VAL A 477 24.88 -21.13 30.65
CA VAL A 477 24.53 -21.38 29.24
C VAL A 477 25.50 -22.38 28.60
N THR A 478 26.79 -22.34 28.94
CA THR A 478 27.77 -23.28 28.40
C THR A 478 27.53 -24.72 28.82
N LEU A 479 27.24 -24.94 30.09
CA LEU A 479 26.95 -26.30 30.57
C LEU A 479 25.64 -26.84 30.01
N LYS A 480 24.64 -25.98 29.79
CA LYS A 480 23.29 -26.44 29.43
C LYS A 480 23.03 -26.51 27.92
N PHE A 481 23.55 -25.56 27.16
CA PHE A 481 23.31 -25.43 25.72
C PHE A 481 24.55 -25.74 24.87
N ASN A 482 25.67 -26.10 25.49
CA ASN A 482 26.93 -26.43 24.82
C ASN A 482 27.45 -25.32 23.87
N ILE A 483 27.30 -24.06 24.28
CA ILE A 483 27.80 -22.86 23.56
C ILE A 483 28.65 -21.99 24.49
N SER A 484 29.57 -21.19 23.96
CA SER A 484 30.36 -20.29 24.82
C SER A 484 29.50 -19.21 25.48
N GLU A 485 29.84 -18.81 26.71
CA GLU A 485 29.12 -17.71 27.39
C GLU A 485 29.23 -16.38 26.62
N ASN A 486 30.36 -16.18 25.92
CA ASN A 486 30.63 -15.02 25.08
C ASN A 486 30.35 -15.26 23.59
N TYR A 487 29.43 -16.17 23.24
CA TYR A 487 29.11 -16.45 21.84
C TYR A 487 28.66 -15.16 21.12
N PRO A 488 29.33 -14.71 20.05
CA PRO A 488 29.02 -13.42 19.45
C PRO A 488 27.73 -13.48 18.61
N ILE A 489 27.00 -12.38 18.60
CA ILE A 489 25.73 -12.21 17.88
C ILE A 489 25.89 -10.99 16.96
N PHE A 490 26.18 -11.22 15.69
CA PHE A 490 26.25 -10.15 14.67
C PHE A 490 24.90 -9.93 13.97
N PHE A 491 24.04 -10.95 14.01
CA PHE A 491 22.70 -10.96 13.45
C PHE A 491 21.72 -11.39 14.55
N GLY A 492 20.76 -10.53 14.85
CA GLY A 492 19.86 -10.75 15.97
C GLY A 492 18.58 -9.95 15.88
N GLU A 493 18.00 -9.64 17.03
CA GLU A 493 16.70 -8.97 17.13
C GLU A 493 16.80 -7.66 17.88
N SER A 494 15.75 -6.86 17.76
CA SER A 494 15.60 -5.60 18.50
C SER A 494 15.48 -5.81 20.00
N GLU A 495 15.70 -4.73 20.77
CA GLU A 495 15.39 -4.70 22.21
C GLU A 495 13.92 -5.07 22.45
N SER A 496 13.64 -5.90 23.46
CA SER A 496 12.26 -6.29 23.75
C SER A 496 11.44 -5.10 24.23
N GLN A 497 10.15 -5.11 23.93
CA GLN A 497 9.24 -4.06 24.38
C GLN A 497 9.25 -3.91 25.91
N ILE A 498 9.28 -5.04 26.63
CA ILE A 498 9.31 -5.07 28.09
C ILE A 498 10.59 -4.42 28.63
N TYR A 499 11.74 -4.70 28.02
CA TYR A 499 13.02 -4.07 28.38
C TYR A 499 12.97 -2.54 28.16
N LEU A 500 12.42 -2.10 27.03
CA LEU A 500 12.29 -0.67 26.72
C LEU A 500 11.36 0.06 27.68
N GLU A 501 10.20 -0.51 28.01
CA GLU A 501 9.25 0.07 28.95
C GLU A 501 9.86 0.26 30.34
N GLN A 502 10.69 -0.70 30.80
CA GLN A 502 11.40 -0.59 32.07
C GLN A 502 12.48 0.48 32.02
N THR A 503 13.24 0.53 30.93
CA THR A 503 14.45 1.35 30.82
C THR A 503 14.13 2.82 30.52
N LEU A 504 13.16 3.06 29.63
CA LEU A 504 12.79 4.39 29.15
C LEU A 504 11.48 4.92 29.75
N GLY A 505 10.67 4.07 30.38
CA GLY A 505 9.37 4.45 30.97
C GLY A 505 8.25 4.70 29.96
N TYR A 506 8.52 4.55 28.67
CA TYR A 506 7.54 4.59 27.58
C TYR A 506 8.05 3.80 26.37
N TYR A 507 7.12 3.38 25.51
CA TYR A 507 7.41 2.72 24.24
C TYR A 507 6.81 3.54 23.09
N GLU A 508 7.60 3.75 22.03
CA GLU A 508 7.11 4.17 20.72
C GLU A 508 7.19 2.99 19.75
N GLU A 509 6.04 2.61 19.20
CA GLU A 509 5.91 1.54 18.22
C GLU A 509 6.75 1.85 16.98
N GLY A 510 7.73 0.99 16.70
CA GLY A 510 8.66 1.13 15.58
C GLY A 510 9.84 2.08 15.82
N SER A 511 10.15 2.44 17.08
CA SER A 511 11.14 3.49 17.31
C SER A 511 12.59 3.07 17.05
N LEU A 512 13.10 1.91 17.47
CA LEU A 512 14.54 1.61 17.40
C LEU A 512 14.78 0.09 17.42
N GLY A 513 15.16 -0.50 16.29
CA GLY A 513 15.62 -1.89 16.27
C GLY A 513 17.14 -1.99 16.23
N ALA A 514 17.69 -2.65 17.25
CA ALA A 514 19.04 -3.18 17.16
C ALA A 514 19.20 -4.00 15.88
N TYR A 515 20.35 -3.92 15.22
CA TYR A 515 20.63 -4.61 13.95
C TYR A 515 19.81 -4.15 12.72
N ASP A 516 18.92 -3.15 12.83
CA ASP A 516 18.20 -2.61 11.66
C ASP A 516 19.07 -1.72 10.77
N SER A 517 20.16 -1.19 11.32
CA SER A 517 21.08 -0.33 10.58
C SER A 517 22.11 -1.14 9.79
N ASP A 518 22.21 -0.81 8.51
CA ASP A 518 23.29 -1.24 7.62
C ASP A 518 24.62 -0.71 8.14
N ILE A 519 25.65 -1.55 8.19
CA ILE A 519 26.99 -1.15 8.60
C ILE A 519 27.98 -1.30 7.45
N ILE A 520 28.99 -0.43 7.44
CA ILE A 520 30.18 -0.61 6.61
C ILE A 520 31.25 -1.39 7.39
N LEU A 521 31.91 -2.31 6.71
CA LEU A 521 33.02 -3.10 7.23
C LEU A 521 34.37 -2.49 6.85
N GLY A 522 35.43 -2.83 7.59
CA GLY A 522 36.79 -2.38 7.30
C GLY A 522 37.10 -0.96 7.77
N THR A 523 36.33 -0.44 8.73
CA THR A 523 36.49 0.87 9.33
C THR A 523 37.55 0.88 10.43
N GLU A 524 38.01 2.07 10.83
CA GLU A 524 38.91 2.22 11.98
C GLU A 524 38.23 1.96 13.34
N TRP A 525 36.92 1.77 13.34
CA TRP A 525 36.10 1.60 14.54
C TRP A 525 35.95 0.15 15.00
N ALA A 526 36.43 -0.80 14.20
CA ALA A 526 36.47 -2.22 14.56
C ALA A 526 37.23 -2.42 15.88
N LEU A 527 36.66 -3.20 16.80
CA LEU A 527 37.22 -3.42 18.15
C LEU A 527 37.39 -2.13 18.96
N GLY A 528 36.56 -1.11 18.71
CA GLY A 528 36.60 0.17 19.41
C GLY A 528 36.11 0.11 20.88
N ILE A 529 35.44 -0.98 21.27
CA ILE A 529 34.95 -1.21 22.63
C ILE A 529 36.01 -1.98 23.44
N PRO A 530 36.41 -1.50 24.64
CA PRO A 530 37.32 -2.23 25.50
C PRO A 530 36.79 -3.62 25.89
N ASN A 531 37.63 -4.64 25.80
CA ASN A 531 37.32 -6.06 26.08
C ASN A 531 36.31 -6.69 25.11
N ASN A 532 36.04 -6.07 23.97
CA ASN A 532 35.36 -6.73 22.87
C ASN A 532 36.41 -7.55 22.09
N GLU A 533 36.27 -8.87 22.08
CA GLU A 533 37.27 -9.79 21.50
C GLU A 533 36.93 -10.22 20.07
N PHE A 534 35.70 -9.99 19.61
CA PHE A 534 35.24 -10.50 18.32
C PHE A 534 35.20 -9.43 17.25
N ARG A 535 35.49 -9.86 16.03
CA ARG A 535 35.26 -9.09 14.82
C ARG A 535 34.47 -9.95 13.86
N TYR A 536 33.67 -9.34 13.01
CA TYR A 536 33.02 -10.07 11.94
C TYR A 536 34.08 -10.67 10.98
N GLU A 537 34.16 -12.01 10.93
CA GLU A 537 35.10 -12.76 10.07
C GLU A 537 34.44 -13.38 8.84
N GLY A 538 33.11 -13.27 8.71
CA GLY A 538 32.37 -13.81 7.56
C GLY A 538 32.51 -12.97 6.30
N ASP A 539 31.96 -13.49 5.19
CA ASP A 539 31.88 -12.73 3.95
C ASP A 539 30.88 -11.56 4.07
N PRO A 540 31.18 -10.40 3.46
CA PRO A 540 30.24 -9.28 3.43
C PRO A 540 28.94 -9.68 2.72
N ASP A 541 27.83 -9.06 3.10
CA ASP A 541 26.55 -9.27 2.41
C ASP A 541 26.62 -8.77 0.96
N GLY A 542 27.36 -7.68 0.73
CA GLY A 542 27.64 -7.18 -0.60
C GLY A 542 28.70 -6.10 -0.62
N THR A 543 29.24 -5.84 -1.80
CA THR A 543 30.24 -4.80 -2.04
C THR A 543 29.74 -3.85 -3.12
N LEU A 544 29.82 -2.54 -2.85
CA LEU A 544 29.49 -1.49 -3.82
C LEU A 544 30.75 -0.72 -4.21
N TYR A 545 30.72 -0.18 -5.43
CA TYR A 545 31.84 0.54 -6.03
C TYR A 545 31.38 1.88 -6.61
N GLY A 546 32.31 2.83 -6.68
CA GLY A 546 32.10 4.10 -7.36
C GLY A 546 30.88 4.88 -6.84
N LEU A 547 29.99 5.31 -7.74
CA LEU A 547 28.84 6.15 -7.38
C LEU A 547 27.78 5.40 -6.54
N GLU A 548 27.64 4.09 -6.71
CA GLU A 548 26.69 3.29 -5.91
C GLU A 548 27.12 3.27 -4.44
N GLY A 549 28.41 2.96 -4.21
CA GLY A 549 29.03 3.00 -2.89
C GLY A 549 28.98 4.41 -2.29
N PHE A 550 29.45 5.42 -3.03
CA PHE A 550 29.43 6.83 -2.60
C PHE A 550 28.06 7.27 -2.07
N TRP A 551 27.00 7.07 -2.84
CA TRP A 551 25.67 7.52 -2.42
C TRP A 551 25.09 6.68 -1.28
N LYS A 552 25.36 5.36 -1.26
CA LYS A 552 24.93 4.49 -0.15
C LYS A 552 25.58 4.92 1.17
N THR A 553 26.90 5.09 1.19
CA THR A 553 27.66 5.51 2.39
C THR A 553 27.28 6.93 2.83
N LEU A 554 27.07 7.84 1.87
CA LEU A 554 26.62 9.20 2.18
C LEU A 554 25.21 9.20 2.81
N ASN A 555 24.30 8.37 2.31
CA ASN A 555 22.92 8.29 2.80
C ASN A 555 22.82 7.74 4.23
N ILE A 556 23.78 6.91 4.67
CA ILE A 556 23.88 6.43 6.06
C ILE A 556 24.73 7.36 6.96
N GLY A 557 25.07 8.57 6.48
CA GLY A 557 25.71 9.61 7.30
C GLY A 557 27.25 9.53 7.41
N LEU A 558 27.89 8.59 6.71
CA LEU A 558 29.33 8.33 6.82
C LEU A 558 30.14 9.08 5.75
N PHE A 559 30.19 10.42 5.87
CA PHE A 559 30.81 11.29 4.86
C PHE A 559 32.29 10.99 4.60
N ALA A 560 33.07 10.65 5.64
CA ALA A 560 34.51 10.37 5.50
C ALA A 560 34.79 9.13 4.65
N TYR A 561 33.95 8.09 4.81
CA TYR A 561 34.06 6.82 4.11
C TYR A 561 33.48 6.86 2.70
N ALA A 562 32.56 7.80 2.41
CA ALA A 562 31.90 7.87 1.11
C ALA A 562 32.87 8.03 -0.09
N PHE A 563 34.07 8.57 0.12
CA PHE A 563 35.07 8.78 -0.94
C PHE A 563 35.99 7.58 -1.19
N GLU A 564 35.84 6.49 -0.45
CA GLU A 564 36.59 5.26 -0.70
C GLU A 564 36.14 4.60 -2.02
N THR A 565 37.01 3.76 -2.58
CA THR A 565 36.76 3.14 -3.90
C THR A 565 35.86 1.91 -3.83
N GLU A 566 35.87 1.23 -2.70
CA GLU A 566 35.17 -0.01 -2.41
C GLU A 566 34.53 0.10 -1.04
N HIS A 567 33.28 -0.34 -0.92
CA HIS A 567 32.53 -0.32 0.33
C HIS A 567 31.88 -1.68 0.56
N GLN A 568 32.30 -2.37 1.62
CA GLN A 568 31.77 -3.67 2.02
C GLN A 568 30.72 -3.47 3.12
N TYR A 569 29.57 -4.14 3.01
CA TYR A 569 28.45 -3.91 3.92
C TYR A 569 27.94 -5.19 4.56
N LEU A 570 27.40 -5.03 5.77
CA LEU A 570 26.36 -5.92 6.32
C LEU A 570 25.04 -5.16 6.38
N ILE A 571 23.97 -5.77 5.88
CA ILE A 571 22.65 -5.15 5.72
C ILE A 571 21.55 -6.07 6.23
N HIS A 572 20.40 -5.53 6.65
CA HIS A 572 19.36 -6.36 7.26
C HIS A 572 19.93 -7.30 8.34
N ARG A 573 20.70 -6.75 9.28
CA ARG A 573 21.28 -7.59 10.35
C ARG A 573 20.19 -8.10 11.30
N ASN A 574 19.08 -7.38 11.39
CA ASN A 574 17.88 -7.87 12.05
C ASN A 574 17.29 -9.05 11.29
N VAL A 575 17.24 -10.21 11.93
CA VAL A 575 16.84 -11.49 11.33
C VAL A 575 15.43 -11.47 10.74
N ARG A 576 14.51 -10.68 11.32
CA ARG A 576 13.15 -10.49 10.80
C ARG A 576 13.19 -9.78 9.46
N SER A 577 13.85 -8.63 9.42
CA SER A 577 13.96 -7.83 8.19
C SER A 577 14.70 -8.62 7.09
N ARG A 578 15.70 -9.43 7.47
CA ARG A 578 16.49 -10.25 6.54
C ARG A 578 15.63 -11.24 5.78
N VAL A 579 14.76 -11.96 6.48
CA VAL A 579 13.87 -12.96 5.89
C VAL A 579 12.65 -12.29 5.25
N GLU A 580 12.07 -11.25 5.85
CA GLU A 580 10.87 -10.58 5.32
C GLU A 580 11.11 -9.99 3.93
N ASN A 581 12.30 -9.44 3.66
CA ASN A 581 12.62 -8.79 2.39
C ASN A 581 12.73 -9.76 1.19
N ILE A 582 12.79 -11.08 1.41
CA ILE A 582 12.75 -12.10 0.32
C ILE A 582 11.39 -12.75 0.14
N LEU A 583 10.39 -12.36 0.92
CA LEU A 583 9.07 -12.96 0.84
C LEU A 583 8.28 -12.48 -0.37
N LEU A 584 7.62 -13.42 -1.04
CA LEU A 584 6.63 -13.13 -2.07
C LEU A 584 5.42 -12.37 -1.48
N PRO A 585 4.66 -11.62 -2.29
CA PRO A 585 3.43 -10.99 -1.84
C PRO A 585 2.50 -12.01 -1.16
N GLN A 586 1.85 -11.58 -0.08
CA GLN A 586 0.96 -12.42 0.74
C GLN A 586 1.66 -13.56 1.49
N LEU A 587 2.99 -13.56 1.55
CA LEU A 587 3.73 -14.29 2.58
C LEU A 587 4.08 -13.35 3.73
N ARG A 588 4.19 -13.91 4.92
CA ARG A 588 4.54 -13.23 6.16
C ARG A 588 5.48 -14.11 6.98
N ILE A 589 6.26 -13.45 7.82
CA ILE A 589 6.99 -14.10 8.89
C ILE A 589 6.18 -14.05 10.19
N ASP A 590 6.50 -14.95 11.12
CA ASP A 590 6.11 -14.76 12.51
C ASP A 590 6.80 -13.51 13.07
N ASN A 591 6.14 -12.81 13.98
CA ASN A 591 6.71 -11.64 14.63
C ASN A 591 7.77 -12.01 15.66
N ASP A 592 7.81 -13.28 16.07
CA ASP A 592 8.69 -13.80 17.10
C ASP A 592 9.60 -14.92 16.54
N PRO A 593 10.78 -14.58 16.01
CA PRO A 593 11.81 -15.55 15.67
C PRO A 593 12.26 -16.37 16.87
N TYR A 594 12.38 -17.68 16.69
CA TYR A 594 12.67 -18.58 17.79
C TYR A 594 14.15 -18.97 17.85
N LEU A 595 14.79 -18.90 19.02
CA LEU A 595 16.18 -19.35 19.16
C LEU A 595 16.34 -20.87 19.05
N VAL A 596 17.27 -21.32 18.20
CA VAL A 596 17.58 -22.73 17.97
C VAL A 596 19.06 -23.00 18.25
N PHE A 597 19.32 -23.88 19.21
CA PHE A 597 20.66 -24.30 19.60
C PHE A 597 21.01 -25.65 18.95
N ASN A 598 21.96 -25.63 18.01
CA ASN A 598 22.58 -26.84 17.50
C ASN A 598 23.75 -27.22 18.42
N MET A 599 23.42 -27.97 19.47
CA MET A 599 24.37 -28.37 20.51
C MET A 599 25.51 -29.25 19.99
N ASP A 600 25.28 -30.03 18.92
CA ASP A 600 26.30 -30.92 18.33
C ASP A 600 27.39 -30.13 17.60
N LEU A 601 27.00 -29.04 16.93
CA LEU A 601 27.93 -28.16 16.20
C LEU A 601 28.38 -26.94 17.02
N GLY A 602 27.79 -26.73 18.20
CA GLY A 602 28.01 -25.53 19.01
C GLY A 602 27.56 -24.26 18.30
N LYS A 603 26.47 -24.32 17.53
CA LYS A 603 25.95 -23.20 16.73
C LYS A 603 24.58 -22.74 17.22
N VAL A 604 24.28 -21.47 17.00
CA VAL A 604 22.98 -20.86 17.31
C VAL A 604 22.37 -20.23 16.06
N TYR A 605 21.07 -20.42 15.90
CA TYR A 605 20.29 -19.88 14.80
C TYR A 605 19.03 -19.20 15.33
N TYR A 606 18.50 -18.25 14.56
CA TYR A 606 17.11 -17.85 14.66
C TYR A 606 16.25 -18.60 13.65
N ALA A 607 15.21 -19.26 14.12
CA ALA A 607 14.17 -19.87 13.30
C ALA A 607 13.06 -18.86 13.02
N VAL A 608 13.02 -18.36 11.79
CA VAL A 608 11.98 -17.44 11.33
C VAL A 608 10.92 -18.25 10.56
N SER A 609 9.75 -18.42 11.18
CA SER A 609 8.62 -19.13 10.56
C SER A 609 8.00 -18.32 9.44
N ILE A 610 7.71 -18.96 8.30
CA ILE A 610 7.12 -18.34 7.12
C ILE A 610 5.75 -18.98 6.86
N TYR A 611 4.74 -18.13 6.66
CA TYR A 611 3.37 -18.57 6.41
C TYR A 611 2.64 -17.67 5.40
N THR A 612 1.55 -18.17 4.83
CA THR A 612 0.68 -17.39 3.95
C THR A 612 -0.22 -16.45 4.74
N TYR A 613 -0.45 -15.24 4.24
CA TYR A 613 -1.43 -14.29 4.74
C TYR A 613 -2.28 -13.80 3.57
N ILE A 614 -3.21 -14.66 3.12
CA ILE A 614 -4.01 -14.40 1.92
C ILE A 614 -5.41 -13.94 2.32
N ASN A 615 -5.70 -12.66 2.09
CA ASN A 615 -7.02 -12.09 2.29
C ASN A 615 -7.98 -12.52 1.17
N VAL A 616 -8.94 -13.38 1.51
CA VAL A 616 -10.01 -13.79 0.58
C VAL A 616 -11.22 -12.86 0.67
N GLY A 617 -11.54 -12.35 1.87
CA GLY A 617 -12.74 -11.55 2.12
C GLY A 617 -14.02 -12.41 2.21
N ALA A 618 -15.16 -11.78 1.91
CA ALA A 618 -16.49 -12.40 2.01
C ALA A 618 -16.87 -12.80 3.44
N TYR A 619 -17.06 -14.08 3.71
CA TYR A 619 -17.42 -14.63 5.02
C TYR A 619 -16.20 -15.03 5.86
N ALA A 620 -14.99 -14.99 5.30
CA ALA A 620 -13.78 -15.25 6.08
C ALA A 620 -13.47 -14.03 6.96
N GLN A 621 -13.50 -14.21 8.29
CA GLN A 621 -13.09 -13.19 9.27
C GLN A 621 -11.58 -13.19 9.52
N TYR A 622 -10.85 -14.16 8.93
CA TYR A 622 -9.41 -14.29 9.03
C TYR A 622 -8.82 -14.70 7.66
N PRO A 623 -7.61 -14.25 7.28
CA PRO A 623 -6.94 -14.69 6.06
C PRO A 623 -6.64 -16.20 6.04
N ILE A 624 -6.33 -16.72 4.86
CA ILE A 624 -5.79 -18.08 4.74
C ILE A 624 -4.37 -18.08 5.32
N LEU A 625 -4.23 -18.79 6.45
CA LEU A 625 -2.95 -19.05 7.11
C LEU A 625 -2.49 -20.47 6.81
N ARG A 626 -1.34 -20.62 6.16
CA ARG A 626 -0.69 -21.91 5.94
C ARG A 626 0.79 -21.76 6.25
N PHE A 627 1.26 -22.54 7.21
CA PHE A 627 2.69 -22.69 7.45
C PHE A 627 3.34 -23.29 6.21
N LEU A 628 4.42 -22.64 5.75
CA LEU A 628 5.17 -23.07 4.56
C LEU A 628 6.52 -23.67 4.94
N GLY A 629 7.17 -23.11 5.96
CA GLY A 629 8.48 -23.55 6.40
C GLY A 629 9.13 -22.56 7.36
N VAL A 630 10.42 -22.78 7.62
CA VAL A 630 11.26 -21.96 8.49
C VAL A 630 12.54 -21.61 7.73
N SER A 631 13.00 -20.38 7.85
CA SER A 631 14.37 -19.99 7.48
C SER A 631 15.21 -19.94 8.76
N LEU A 632 16.39 -20.57 8.73
CA LEU A 632 17.32 -20.56 9.86
C LEU A 632 18.40 -19.53 9.59
N VAL A 633 18.44 -18.46 10.36
CA VAL A 633 19.46 -17.42 10.22
C VAL A 633 20.60 -17.68 11.21
N ASP A 634 21.82 -17.91 10.73
CA ASP A 634 23.00 -18.05 11.59
C ASP A 634 23.33 -16.69 12.23
N VAL A 635 23.38 -16.64 13.57
CA VAL A 635 23.62 -15.39 14.31
C VAL A 635 25.04 -14.84 14.10
N LEU A 636 25.97 -15.68 13.63
CA LEU A 636 27.35 -15.29 13.33
C LEU A 636 27.48 -14.73 11.92
N SER A 637 27.09 -15.49 10.91
CA SER A 637 27.36 -15.17 9.49
C SER A 637 26.21 -14.46 8.79
N GLY A 638 24.97 -14.62 9.29
CA GLY A 638 23.75 -14.16 8.65
C GLY A 638 23.30 -15.02 7.47
N GLU A 639 23.87 -16.22 7.29
CA GLU A 639 23.43 -17.21 6.30
C GLU A 639 22.04 -17.76 6.64
N MET A 640 21.23 -18.06 5.61
CA MET A 640 19.81 -18.46 5.70
C MET A 640 19.49 -19.86 5.15
#